data_AF-A0A0P7XBX9-F1
#
_entry.id   AF-A0A0P7XBX9-F1
#
_cell.length_a   1.000
_cell.length_b   1.000
_cell.length_c   1.000
_cell.angle_alpha   90.00
_cell.angle_beta   90.00
_cell.angle_gamma   90.00
#
_symmetry.space_group_name_H-M   'P 1'
#
loop_
_entity.id
_entity.type
_entity.pdbx_description
1 polymer ?
#
loop_
_entity_poly.entity_id
_entity_poly.type
_entity_poly.pdbx_seq_one_letter_code
_entity_poly.pdbx_strand_id
1 'polypeptide(L)'
;MNRCTPLLRVLLFSGSWFLTAVSVLPAAHSVSPVSGTPGNDGTLVTEQSQHDRPEASLSPSQSADTLFLETFSVSDLNGWTITDDPQPRSGPSDWRVRNGELWQLSNIWSYDPPAEFIYHLGTHITAGEDTWSDYTLNAVLRSTDNDGIGLIVRYQSPGNYYRVLLMNDAGNSASARSPIQRIQRFVDGEPVTLHQNIVDAAYPAGYFSVSVDVRGDTIRAYMNGELIGQAIDDTYPAGRIGLLSYANSGASFDDVLVTRNIYLYGEPDRRVVYPVTHNRKPYVQQVGTEDAWISWQSLDAVVGRIEIGVEKDSYSRVLSTQGSGQFHRIHVDGLQPDTRYYYRVYSGDIPVSDGYSFKTAPEPGQRNEYSFFVLGDSGTGNDNQRAVRDQMVRASGTYHPEFLIHVGDVHQGNGAAYDEVYFQIYEELLQQMPFFLAIGNHDTYTDNAAPFLNDFVTPRTYHPDGRYYAHQWGDVYLINLDTNIPFDRGSDQYNFLVESLRSPQREQSRWTVLYFHHPPYSEYWPAWEGSMTVRRDLMPLFEQYAVDVVFNGHTHSYEYGEINGVRYVVTGGGGGNLDPYGRDFAHVSFSDAVFHFGVVQIRGNRLGFEAVNPQGDVVHSFSIEKNTTSLPRGDADLPRGLQLYQNTPNPFNPSTSITYALPQRSHVTVQVFNAAGRQVGTLWSGEKPAGVHTVNFDANGLASGLYVYRLLSDQGMVSRSMLLIR
;
A
#
# COMPACT_ATOMS: atom_id res chain seq x y z
N MET A 1 33.27 4.47 46.49
CA MET A 1 32.49 4.52 47.74
C MET A 1 31.04 4.17 47.41
N ASN A 2 30.58 3.04 47.96
CA ASN A 2 29.21 2.58 48.27
C ASN A 2 28.03 2.96 47.35
N ARG A 3 27.44 2.01 46.59
CA ARG A 3 26.37 1.02 46.95
C ARG A 3 24.97 1.68 46.90
N CYS A 4 23.90 1.18 46.24
CA CYS A 4 23.35 -0.19 46.16
C CYS A 4 22.36 -0.35 44.97
N THR A 5 22.35 -1.52 44.35
CA THR A 5 21.22 -2.25 43.72
C THR A 5 20.43 -3.05 44.80
N PRO A 6 19.17 -3.52 44.57
CA PRO A 6 18.82 -4.80 43.88
C PRO A 6 17.56 -4.71 42.95
N LEU A 7 17.40 -5.49 41.85
CA LEU A 7 16.91 -6.90 41.71
C LEU A 7 15.48 -7.11 42.30
N LEU A 8 14.46 -7.82 41.75
CA LEU A 8 14.30 -8.81 40.66
C LEU A 8 12.81 -9.31 40.60
N ARG A 9 12.33 -9.73 39.41
CA ARG A 9 11.30 -10.77 39.07
C ARG A 9 9.78 -10.63 39.33
N VAL A 10 9.04 -10.61 38.21
CA VAL A 10 8.02 -11.56 37.65
C VAL A 10 7.09 -12.33 38.61
N LEU A 11 5.77 -12.23 38.34
CA LEU A 11 4.79 -13.31 38.49
C LEU A 11 3.63 -13.17 37.48
N LEU A 12 3.36 -14.27 36.77
CA LEU A 12 2.18 -14.55 35.95
C LEU A 12 0.92 -14.67 36.83
N PHE A 13 -0.27 -14.32 36.31
CA PHE A 13 -1.50 -15.10 36.55
C PHE A 13 -2.58 -14.82 35.49
N SER A 14 -3.26 -15.90 35.14
CA SER A 14 -4.37 -16.09 34.21
C SER A 14 -5.72 -15.61 34.75
N GLY A 15 -6.69 -15.40 33.86
CA GLY A 15 -8.10 -15.25 34.24
C GLY A 15 -9.04 -15.15 33.03
N SER A 16 -9.59 -16.29 32.60
CA SER A 16 -10.80 -16.38 31.78
C SER A 16 -12.04 -16.04 32.62
N TRP A 17 -13.13 -15.59 32.00
CA TRP A 17 -14.46 -16.26 31.99
C TRP A 17 -15.67 -15.31 31.76
N PHE A 18 -16.58 -15.79 30.90
CA PHE A 18 -18.02 -15.57 30.77
C PHE A 18 -18.59 -14.21 30.33
N LEU A 19 -19.12 -14.18 29.09
CA LEU A 19 -20.26 -13.35 28.68
C LEU A 19 -21.47 -14.26 28.47
N THR A 20 -22.49 -14.03 29.28
CA THR A 20 -23.77 -14.74 29.27
C THR A 20 -24.69 -14.12 28.22
N ALA A 21 -25.27 -14.94 27.36
CA ALA A 21 -26.37 -14.57 26.48
C ALA A 21 -27.67 -14.34 27.28
N VAL A 22 -28.43 -13.31 26.90
CA VAL A 22 -29.87 -13.23 27.17
C VAL A 22 -30.57 -12.76 25.90
N SER A 23 -31.40 -13.63 25.36
CA SER A 23 -32.40 -13.38 24.33
C SER A 23 -33.69 -12.84 24.96
N VAL A 24 -34.35 -11.84 24.35
CA VAL A 24 -35.83 -11.73 24.26
C VAL A 24 -36.21 -10.80 23.09
N LEU A 25 -36.94 -11.34 22.11
CA LEU A 25 -37.88 -10.66 21.19
C LEU A 25 -39.31 -11.04 21.63
N PRO A 26 -40.42 -10.56 21.04
CA PRO A 26 -40.71 -9.32 20.28
C PRO A 26 -42.02 -8.63 20.73
N ALA A 27 -42.39 -7.49 20.15
CA ALA A 27 -43.80 -7.14 19.95
C ALA A 27 -44.00 -6.20 18.75
N ALA A 28 -44.89 -6.62 17.85
CA ALA A 28 -45.29 -5.96 16.63
C ALA A 28 -46.40 -4.93 16.87
N HIS A 29 -46.48 -3.91 16.02
CA HIS A 29 -47.75 -3.26 15.70
C HIS A 29 -47.91 -3.09 14.18
N SER A 30 -49.05 -3.58 13.72
CA SER A 30 -49.60 -3.52 12.38
C SER A 30 -50.46 -2.27 12.20
N VAL A 31 -50.39 -1.64 11.03
CA VAL A 31 -51.50 -0.85 10.45
C VAL A 31 -51.58 -1.12 8.95
N SER A 32 -52.78 -1.47 8.50
CA SER A 32 -53.19 -1.88 7.16
C SER A 32 -53.34 -0.69 6.17
N PRO A 33 -53.48 -0.96 4.85
CA PRO A 33 -53.24 0.00 3.78
C PRO A 33 -54.51 0.73 3.31
N VAL A 34 -54.34 1.91 2.69
CA VAL A 34 -55.39 2.59 1.92
C VAL A 34 -54.94 2.68 0.47
N SER A 35 -55.84 2.22 -0.40
CA SER A 35 -55.79 2.17 -1.86
C SER A 35 -55.99 3.53 -2.54
N GLY A 36 -55.24 3.80 -3.61
CA GLY A 36 -55.55 4.83 -4.60
C GLY A 36 -54.66 4.70 -5.85
N THR A 37 -55.27 4.38 -6.99
CA THR A 37 -54.66 4.34 -8.35
C THR A 37 -55.01 5.61 -9.16
N PRO A 38 -54.50 5.83 -10.39
CA PRO A 38 -53.22 6.46 -10.71
C PRO A 38 -53.41 7.79 -11.46
N GLY A 39 -52.44 8.71 -11.34
CA GLY A 39 -52.39 9.95 -12.12
C GLY A 39 -51.03 10.13 -12.77
N ASN A 40 -51.00 10.05 -14.10
CA ASN A 40 -49.91 10.51 -14.95
C ASN A 40 -49.73 12.02 -14.76
N ASP A 41 -48.53 12.48 -14.44
CA ASP A 41 -47.94 13.62 -15.14
C ASP A 41 -46.42 13.61 -15.01
N GLY A 42 -45.76 13.72 -16.16
CA GLY A 42 -44.31 13.75 -16.26
C GLY A 42 -43.78 15.12 -15.90
N THR A 43 -42.94 15.17 -14.87
CA THR A 43 -41.99 16.24 -14.64
C THR A 43 -40.74 15.62 -14.03
N LEU A 44 -39.63 15.70 -14.77
CA LEU A 44 -38.28 15.44 -14.28
C LEU A 44 -38.00 16.44 -13.15
N VAL A 45 -38.15 15.98 -11.91
CA VAL A 45 -37.66 16.68 -10.73
C VAL A 45 -36.24 16.19 -10.53
N THR A 46 -35.26 17.07 -10.77
CA THR A 46 -33.91 16.92 -10.25
C THR A 46 -33.99 16.94 -8.73
N GLU A 47 -34.04 15.76 -8.10
CA GLU A 47 -33.76 15.64 -6.67
C GLU A 47 -32.28 15.94 -6.45
N GLN A 48 -31.99 17.20 -6.08
CA GLN A 48 -30.82 17.47 -5.26
C GLN A 48 -31.03 16.70 -3.96
N SER A 49 -30.26 15.62 -3.77
CA SER A 49 -30.14 14.99 -2.45
C SER A 49 -29.47 16.00 -1.52
N GLN A 50 -30.27 16.83 -0.85
CA GLN A 50 -29.83 17.53 0.35
C GLN A 50 -29.54 16.43 1.39
N HIS A 51 -28.25 16.11 1.55
CA HIS A 51 -27.78 15.55 2.80
C HIS A 51 -27.97 16.66 3.85
N ASP A 52 -29.12 16.67 4.51
CA ASP A 52 -29.31 17.39 5.77
C ASP A 52 -28.31 16.81 6.77
N ARG A 53 -27.18 17.52 6.94
CA ARG A 53 -26.24 17.25 8.02
C ARG A 53 -26.81 17.83 9.31
N PRO A 54 -26.68 17.14 10.45
CA PRO A 54 -26.84 17.82 11.72
C PRO A 54 -25.78 18.93 11.77
N GLU A 55 -26.21 20.19 11.90
CA GLU A 55 -25.31 21.30 12.21
C GLU A 55 -24.42 20.86 13.38
N ALA A 56 -23.11 20.95 13.22
CA ALA A 56 -22.17 20.68 14.29
C ALA A 56 -22.42 21.68 15.42
N SER A 57 -23.24 21.31 16.40
CA SER A 57 -23.56 22.19 17.53
C SER A 57 -22.33 22.27 18.42
N LEU A 58 -21.64 23.41 18.39
CA LEU A 58 -20.54 23.69 19.33
C LEU A 58 -21.04 23.54 20.77
N SER A 59 -20.23 22.92 21.63
CA SER A 59 -20.52 22.91 23.07
C SER A 59 -20.55 24.34 23.64
N PRO A 60 -21.26 24.60 24.75
CA PRO A 60 -21.35 25.94 25.35
C PRO A 60 -20.00 26.58 25.68
N SER A 61 -18.98 25.79 26.03
CA SER A 61 -17.61 26.29 26.23
C SER A 61 -16.90 26.62 24.93
N GLN A 62 -17.11 25.83 23.87
CA GLN A 62 -16.56 26.14 22.54
C GLN A 62 -17.18 27.41 21.96
N SER A 63 -18.48 27.61 22.14
CA SER A 63 -19.19 28.81 21.69
C SER A 63 -18.64 30.11 22.34
N ALA A 64 -18.23 30.07 23.60
CA ALA A 64 -17.67 31.23 24.31
C ALA A 64 -16.24 31.59 23.88
N ASP A 65 -15.47 30.61 23.39
CA ASP A 65 -14.06 30.77 22.98
C ASP A 65 -13.88 30.97 21.47
N THR A 66 -14.95 30.89 20.69
CA THR A 66 -14.92 31.02 19.23
C THR A 66 -14.70 32.47 18.80
N LEU A 67 -13.69 32.70 17.96
CA LEU A 67 -13.42 33.96 17.28
C LEU A 67 -14.05 34.00 15.88
N PHE A 68 -14.09 32.85 15.20
CA PHE A 68 -14.59 32.71 13.83
C PHE A 68 -15.02 31.27 13.57
N LEU A 69 -16.12 31.09 12.83
CA LEU A 69 -16.60 29.80 12.36
C LEU A 69 -17.13 29.96 10.94
N GLU A 70 -16.68 29.10 10.04
CA GLU A 70 -17.21 28.94 8.69
C GLU A 70 -17.41 27.44 8.41
N THR A 71 -18.60 27.09 7.94
CA THR A 71 -19.00 25.70 7.63
C THR A 71 -19.35 25.52 6.16
N PHE A 72 -19.26 26.60 5.36
CA PHE A 72 -19.62 26.66 3.94
C PHE A 72 -21.01 26.08 3.64
N SER A 73 -21.91 26.15 4.62
CA SER A 73 -23.30 25.72 4.49
C SER A 73 -24.11 26.59 3.54
N VAL A 74 -23.64 27.81 3.27
CA VAL A 74 -24.14 28.73 2.24
C VAL A 74 -23.11 28.92 1.15
N SER A 75 -23.57 29.22 -0.07
CA SER A 75 -22.72 29.20 -1.27
C SER A 75 -21.93 30.49 -1.54
N ASP A 76 -22.03 31.50 -0.69
CA ASP A 76 -21.31 32.76 -0.84
C ASP A 76 -20.00 32.79 -0.03
N LEU A 77 -19.03 33.57 -0.52
CA LEU A 77 -17.72 33.76 0.11
C LEU A 77 -17.63 35.15 0.77
N ASN A 78 -18.72 35.63 1.34
CA ASN A 78 -18.72 36.94 2.00
C ASN A 78 -17.74 36.93 3.18
N GLY A 79 -16.91 37.98 3.28
CA GLY A 79 -15.87 38.08 4.32
C GLY A 79 -14.55 37.37 3.98
N TRP A 80 -14.48 36.69 2.83
CA TRP A 80 -13.26 36.09 2.31
C TRP A 80 -12.65 36.94 1.19
N THR A 81 -11.31 37.04 1.16
CA THR A 81 -10.56 37.74 0.11
C THR A 81 -9.62 36.77 -0.59
N ILE A 82 -9.84 36.56 -1.89
CA ILE A 82 -8.99 35.72 -2.75
C ILE A 82 -7.77 36.52 -3.22
N THR A 83 -6.61 35.89 -3.13
CA THR A 83 -5.33 36.40 -3.63
C THR A 83 -4.68 35.32 -4.47
N ASP A 84 -4.49 35.59 -5.75
CA ASP A 84 -3.63 34.78 -6.62
C ASP A 84 -2.21 35.33 -6.60
N ASP A 85 -1.24 34.43 -6.64
CA ASP A 85 0.16 34.81 -6.67
C ASP A 85 0.54 35.48 -8.03
N PRO A 86 1.59 36.31 -8.04
CA PRO A 86 1.95 37.09 -9.23
C PRO A 86 2.37 36.20 -10.40
N GLN A 87 1.82 36.49 -11.58
CA GLN A 87 2.03 35.73 -12.82
C GLN A 87 1.56 34.27 -12.73
N PRO A 88 0.29 34.02 -12.38
CA PRO A 88 -0.20 32.67 -12.19
C PRO A 88 -0.25 31.93 -13.52
N ARG A 89 0.32 30.73 -13.53
CA ARG A 89 0.12 29.69 -14.54
C ARG A 89 -1.13 28.90 -14.19
N SER A 90 -1.87 28.52 -15.22
CA SER A 90 -3.12 27.74 -15.06
C SER A 90 -4.13 28.38 -14.09
N GLY A 91 -4.03 29.71 -13.90
CA GLY A 91 -4.99 30.56 -13.19
C GLY A 91 -5.94 31.31 -14.13
N PRO A 92 -6.83 32.17 -13.60
CA PRO A 92 -6.97 32.53 -12.19
C PRO A 92 -7.52 31.38 -11.33
N SER A 93 -7.50 31.54 -10.00
CA SER A 93 -8.09 30.57 -9.09
C SER A 93 -9.61 30.47 -9.25
N ASP A 94 -10.14 29.29 -8.96
CA ASP A 94 -11.58 29.01 -8.96
C ASP A 94 -12.01 28.49 -7.58
N TRP A 95 -12.19 29.42 -6.64
CA TRP A 95 -12.71 29.13 -5.30
C TRP A 95 -14.25 29.11 -5.31
N ARG A 96 -14.86 27.96 -5.00
CA ARG A 96 -16.33 27.79 -4.98
C ARG A 96 -16.79 26.90 -3.86
N VAL A 97 -17.91 27.27 -3.24
CA VAL A 97 -18.62 26.36 -2.35
C VAL A 97 -19.36 25.31 -3.18
N ARG A 98 -19.10 24.02 -2.94
CA ARG A 98 -19.77 22.86 -3.54
C ARG A 98 -20.06 21.83 -2.47
N ASN A 99 -21.30 21.33 -2.41
CA ASN A 99 -21.71 20.28 -1.48
C ASN A 99 -21.40 20.58 0.01
N GLY A 100 -21.49 21.85 0.40
CA GLY A 100 -21.21 22.29 1.78
C GLY A 100 -19.72 22.42 2.10
N GLU A 101 -18.84 22.49 1.10
CA GLU A 101 -17.39 22.66 1.29
C GLU A 101 -16.85 23.75 0.38
N LEU A 102 -15.77 24.41 0.78
CA LEU A 102 -15.02 25.30 -0.09
C LEU A 102 -14.02 24.51 -0.93
N TRP A 103 -14.16 24.56 -2.24
CA TRP A 103 -13.25 23.95 -3.20
C TRP A 103 -12.41 25.00 -3.91
N GLN A 104 -11.14 24.68 -4.14
CA GLN A 104 -10.30 25.29 -5.16
C GLN A 104 -10.23 24.31 -6.33
N LEU A 105 -10.52 24.78 -7.55
CA LEU A 105 -10.66 23.91 -8.73
C LEU A 105 -9.67 24.20 -9.88
N SER A 106 -8.76 25.15 -9.69
CA SER A 106 -7.75 25.51 -10.69
C SER A 106 -6.41 24.87 -10.32
N ASN A 107 -5.70 24.26 -11.26
CA ASN A 107 -4.31 23.85 -11.03
C ASN A 107 -3.37 25.08 -11.09
N ILE A 108 -3.59 26.07 -10.21
CA ILE A 108 -2.89 27.36 -10.25
C ILE A 108 -1.55 27.26 -9.52
N TRP A 109 -0.49 27.70 -10.20
CA TRP A 109 0.86 27.78 -9.64
C TRP A 109 1.60 28.97 -10.26
N SER A 110 2.76 29.34 -9.73
CA SER A 110 3.55 30.48 -10.20
C SER A 110 5.03 30.15 -10.30
N TYR A 111 5.77 30.98 -11.06
CA TYR A 111 7.20 30.89 -11.37
C TYR A 111 7.60 29.79 -12.37
N ASP A 112 8.82 29.91 -12.90
CA ASP A 112 9.50 28.84 -13.63
C ASP A 112 10.48 28.10 -12.71
N PRO A 113 10.77 26.82 -12.98
CA PRO A 113 11.90 26.11 -12.37
C PRO A 113 13.21 26.91 -12.47
N PRO A 114 14.01 27.02 -11.39
CA PRO A 114 13.89 26.32 -10.11
C PRO A 114 13.09 27.09 -9.04
N ALA A 115 12.63 28.32 -9.31
CA ALA A 115 11.97 29.15 -8.31
C ALA A 115 10.64 28.52 -7.86
N GLU A 116 9.85 27.98 -8.78
CA GLU A 116 8.64 27.21 -8.48
C GLU A 116 8.81 26.28 -7.26
N PHE A 117 9.84 25.42 -7.25
CA PHE A 117 10.11 24.43 -6.19
C PHE A 117 10.70 25.01 -4.90
N ILE A 118 11.03 26.30 -4.89
CA ILE A 118 11.43 27.02 -3.68
C ILE A 118 10.18 27.65 -3.06
N TYR A 119 9.40 28.34 -3.89
CA TYR A 119 8.33 29.21 -3.44
C TYR A 119 6.98 28.50 -3.26
N HIS A 120 6.64 27.48 -4.06
CA HIS A 120 5.32 26.81 -4.07
C HIS A 120 4.16 27.81 -3.94
N LEU A 121 4.08 28.72 -4.90
CA LEU A 121 3.12 29.81 -4.95
C LEU A 121 1.97 29.45 -5.91
N GLY A 122 0.74 29.68 -5.48
CA GLY A 122 -0.50 29.37 -6.18
C GLY A 122 -1.58 30.40 -5.84
N THR A 123 -2.48 30.04 -4.93
CA THR A 123 -3.57 30.91 -4.49
C THR A 123 -3.86 30.74 -3.00
N HIS A 124 -4.36 31.79 -2.37
CA HIS A 124 -4.87 31.71 -1.03
C HIS A 124 -6.10 32.60 -0.85
N ILE A 125 -6.94 32.23 0.11
CA ILE A 125 -8.15 32.97 0.47
C ILE A 125 -8.11 33.27 1.97
N THR A 126 -8.36 34.52 2.35
CA THR A 126 -8.15 35.03 3.72
C THR A 126 -9.40 35.61 4.33
N ALA A 127 -9.54 35.49 5.66
CA ALA A 127 -10.66 36.00 6.44
C ALA A 127 -10.22 36.38 7.87
N GLY A 128 -11.16 36.91 8.65
CA GLY A 128 -10.95 37.28 10.04
C GLY A 128 -10.41 38.69 10.25
N GLU A 129 -9.84 38.96 11.43
CA GLU A 129 -9.40 40.29 11.85
C GLU A 129 -7.87 40.39 11.99
N ASP A 130 -7.29 41.54 11.63
CA ASP A 130 -5.84 41.78 11.73
C ASP A 130 -5.34 41.84 13.20
N THR A 131 -6.26 41.95 14.17
CA THR A 131 -5.94 42.11 15.60
C THR A 131 -5.73 40.79 16.35
N TRP A 132 -5.95 39.63 15.75
CA TRP A 132 -5.79 38.35 16.45
C TRP A 132 -4.32 37.98 16.61
N SER A 133 -3.85 37.90 17.87
CA SER A 133 -2.46 37.58 18.20
C SER A 133 -2.25 36.14 18.66
N ASP A 134 -3.11 35.70 19.58
CA ASP A 134 -3.05 34.39 20.24
C ASP A 134 -4.32 33.60 19.94
N TYR A 135 -4.22 32.59 19.09
CA TYR A 135 -5.37 31.78 18.67
C TYR A 135 -4.94 30.42 18.13
N THR A 136 -5.92 29.54 17.98
CA THR A 136 -5.78 28.30 17.23
C THR A 136 -6.72 28.34 16.02
N LEU A 137 -6.18 28.16 14.82
CA LEU A 137 -6.94 27.99 13.57
C LEU A 137 -7.08 26.49 13.28
N ASN A 138 -8.30 26.04 13.05
CA ASN A 138 -8.65 24.66 12.70
C ASN A 138 -9.39 24.63 11.37
N ALA A 139 -9.17 23.61 10.57
CA ALA A 139 -9.98 23.31 9.39
C ALA A 139 -9.95 21.81 9.09
N VAL A 140 -11.04 21.29 8.54
CA VAL A 140 -11.08 19.99 7.87
C VAL A 140 -10.66 20.21 6.42
N LEU A 141 -9.69 19.44 5.96
CA LEU A 141 -9.14 19.50 4.62
C LEU A 141 -9.37 18.16 3.93
N ARG A 142 -9.41 18.20 2.61
CA ARG A 142 -9.25 17.04 1.74
C ARG A 142 -8.60 17.51 0.45
N SER A 143 -7.79 16.64 -0.15
CA SER A 143 -7.17 16.89 -1.43
C SER A 143 -7.46 15.74 -2.38
N THR A 144 -8.07 16.01 -3.52
CA THR A 144 -8.17 15.02 -4.61
C THR A 144 -7.01 15.11 -5.60
N ASP A 145 -5.96 15.85 -5.23
CA ASP A 145 -4.74 16.07 -5.97
C ASP A 145 -3.54 15.70 -5.07
N ASN A 146 -2.33 15.55 -5.61
CA ASN A 146 -1.11 15.31 -4.83
C ASN A 146 -0.31 16.60 -4.55
N ASP A 147 -0.78 17.73 -5.04
CA ASP A 147 -0.15 19.04 -4.90
C ASP A 147 -0.41 19.72 -3.54
N GLY A 148 0.01 20.98 -3.38
CA GLY A 148 0.07 21.68 -2.10
C GLY A 148 -1.28 22.15 -1.55
N ILE A 149 -1.52 21.92 -0.26
CA ILE A 149 -2.68 22.40 0.49
C ILE A 149 -2.25 22.85 1.90
N GLY A 150 -2.94 23.79 2.52
CA GLY A 150 -2.61 24.17 3.90
C GLY A 150 -3.31 25.41 4.43
N LEU A 151 -2.73 25.97 5.49
CA LEU A 151 -3.30 27.08 6.26
C LEU A 151 -2.31 28.24 6.40
N ILE A 152 -2.85 29.45 6.47
CA ILE A 152 -2.13 30.71 6.69
C ILE A 152 -2.54 31.28 8.06
N VAL A 153 -1.54 31.76 8.81
CA VAL A 153 -1.74 32.43 10.10
C VAL A 153 -0.97 33.75 10.15
N ARG A 154 -1.52 34.70 10.91
CA ARG A 154 -1.03 36.08 11.07
C ARG A 154 -0.76 36.79 9.74
N TYR A 155 -1.68 36.64 8.80
CA TYR A 155 -1.61 37.30 7.50
C TYR A 155 -1.69 38.82 7.62
N GLN A 156 -0.71 39.52 7.06
CA GLN A 156 -0.68 40.99 6.96
C GLN A 156 -1.10 41.47 5.56
N SER A 157 -0.47 40.87 4.55
CA SER A 157 -0.60 41.25 3.13
C SER A 157 -0.11 40.11 2.24
N PRO A 158 -0.32 40.15 0.91
CA PRO A 158 0.01 39.05 0.00
C PRO A 158 1.46 38.54 0.03
N GLY A 159 2.40 39.32 0.56
CA GLY A 159 3.81 38.91 0.71
C GLY A 159 4.30 38.77 2.15
N ASN A 160 3.42 38.92 3.15
CA ASN A 160 3.80 39.02 4.56
C ASN A 160 2.85 38.21 5.46
N TYR A 161 3.24 36.98 5.80
CA TYR A 161 2.44 36.04 6.58
C TYR A 161 3.27 34.82 7.05
N TYR A 162 2.70 33.97 7.91
CA TYR A 162 3.18 32.61 8.11
C TYR A 162 2.24 31.61 7.45
N ARG A 163 2.78 30.50 6.94
CA ARG A 163 1.97 29.37 6.44
C ARG A 163 2.46 28.03 6.91
N VAL A 164 1.54 27.09 6.98
CA VAL A 164 1.77 25.65 7.05
C VAL A 164 1.38 25.07 5.69
N LEU A 165 2.36 24.52 4.97
CA LEU A 165 2.18 23.88 3.67
C LEU A 165 2.37 22.37 3.83
N LEU A 166 1.39 21.61 3.34
CA LEU A 166 1.45 20.16 3.19
C LEU A 166 1.46 19.85 1.68
N MET A 167 2.42 19.06 1.20
CA MET A 167 2.60 18.80 -0.23
C MET A 167 3.04 17.36 -0.47
N ASN A 168 2.35 16.63 -1.34
CA ASN A 168 2.62 15.23 -1.69
C ASN A 168 3.31 15.07 -3.07
N ASP A 169 3.57 16.15 -3.83
CA ASP A 169 4.11 16.10 -5.20
C ASP A 169 5.55 15.55 -5.27
N ALA A 170 5.68 14.22 -5.23
CA ALA A 170 6.93 13.47 -5.34
C ALA A 170 7.31 13.13 -6.80
N GLY A 171 6.43 13.43 -7.78
CA GLY A 171 6.52 12.93 -9.16
C GLY A 171 7.37 13.80 -10.09
N ASN A 172 7.66 15.04 -9.74
CA ASN A 172 8.48 15.92 -10.56
C ASN A 172 9.96 15.74 -10.17
N SER A 173 10.83 15.33 -11.10
CA SER A 173 12.26 15.13 -10.83
C SER A 173 12.99 16.41 -10.35
N ALA A 174 12.37 17.57 -10.52
CA ALA A 174 12.81 18.84 -9.97
C ALA A 174 12.21 19.19 -8.57
N SER A 175 11.16 18.50 -8.13
CA SER A 175 10.52 18.61 -6.80
C SER A 175 11.07 17.63 -5.75
N ALA A 176 12.29 17.10 -5.97
CA ALA A 176 12.96 15.98 -5.26
C ALA A 176 13.13 16.06 -3.72
N ARG A 177 12.32 16.85 -3.02
CA ARG A 177 12.25 16.99 -1.56
C ARG A 177 10.83 16.84 -1.00
N SER A 178 9.81 16.49 -1.79
CA SER A 178 8.44 16.16 -1.38
C SER A 178 8.26 14.63 -1.22
N PRO A 179 7.36 14.09 -0.38
CA PRO A 179 6.36 14.80 0.45
C PRO A 179 6.92 15.60 1.63
N ILE A 180 6.34 16.76 1.91
CA ILE A 180 6.78 17.68 2.98
C ILE A 180 5.65 18.26 3.80
N GLN A 181 5.99 18.51 5.07
CA GLN A 181 5.23 19.36 5.98
C GLN A 181 6.12 20.52 6.40
N ARG A 182 5.71 21.75 6.09
CA ARG A 182 6.60 22.91 6.18
C ARG A 182 5.92 24.10 6.85
N ILE A 183 6.62 24.71 7.81
CA ILE A 183 6.27 26.02 8.37
C ILE A 183 7.17 27.07 7.73
N GLN A 184 6.59 28.10 7.13
CA GLN A 184 7.32 29.18 6.49
C GLN A 184 6.84 30.55 6.95
N ARG A 185 7.76 31.51 6.93
CA ARG A 185 7.47 32.94 7.00
C ARG A 185 7.72 33.55 5.63
N PHE A 186 6.83 34.40 5.16
CA PHE A 186 7.03 35.27 3.99
C PHE A 186 7.30 36.68 4.46
N VAL A 187 8.32 37.34 3.92
CA VAL A 187 8.59 38.78 4.09
C VAL A 187 8.78 39.39 2.71
N ASP A 188 7.92 40.34 2.34
CA ASP A 188 7.89 40.97 1.02
C ASP A 188 7.90 39.96 -0.16
N GLY A 189 7.22 38.82 0.03
CA GLY A 189 7.11 37.74 -0.96
C GLY A 189 8.23 36.70 -0.90
N GLU A 190 9.26 36.92 -0.08
CA GLU A 190 10.39 35.99 0.06
C GLU A 190 10.16 34.99 1.21
N PRO A 191 10.14 33.67 0.93
CA PRO A 191 9.92 32.64 1.93
C PRO A 191 11.20 32.30 2.70
N VAL A 192 11.05 32.15 4.01
CA VAL A 192 12.03 31.53 4.91
C VAL A 192 11.40 30.30 5.55
N THR A 193 12.00 29.14 5.33
CA THR A 193 11.59 27.89 6.00
C THR A 193 12.04 27.91 7.45
N LEU A 194 11.08 27.87 8.36
CA LEU A 194 11.31 27.85 9.81
C LEU A 194 11.37 26.42 10.36
N HIS A 195 10.55 25.53 9.78
CA HIS A 195 10.52 24.10 10.11
C HIS A 195 10.16 23.31 8.84
N GLN A 196 10.78 22.15 8.65
CA GLN A 196 10.41 21.22 7.57
C GLN A 196 10.64 19.77 8.01
N ASN A 197 9.63 18.95 7.82
CA ASN A 197 9.80 17.50 7.76
C ASN A 197 9.76 17.07 6.30
N ILE A 198 10.62 16.12 5.95
CA ILE A 198 10.43 15.26 4.79
C ILE A 198 9.71 14.03 5.34
N VAL A 199 8.53 13.76 4.81
CA VAL A 199 7.63 12.74 5.33
C VAL A 199 7.17 11.81 4.24
N ASP A 200 6.52 10.76 4.69
CA ASP A 200 6.04 9.64 3.90
C ASP A 200 4.82 10.00 3.06
N ALA A 201 3.94 10.79 3.68
CA ALA A 201 2.84 11.50 3.06
C ALA A 201 2.62 12.77 3.88
N ALA A 202 2.56 13.92 3.23
CA ALA A 202 2.30 15.21 3.86
C ALA A 202 0.89 15.30 4.45
N TYR A 203 -0.06 14.60 3.83
CA TYR A 203 -1.44 14.45 4.27
C TYR A 203 -1.99 13.07 3.86
N PRO A 204 -2.95 12.50 4.63
CA PRO A 204 -3.55 11.23 4.31
C PRO A 204 -4.58 11.35 3.18
N ALA A 205 -5.00 10.19 2.66
CA ALA A 205 -6.16 10.05 1.80
C ALA A 205 -7.46 10.46 2.52
N GLY A 206 -8.38 11.07 1.79
CA GLY A 206 -9.69 11.48 2.28
C GLY A 206 -9.65 12.75 3.11
N TYR A 207 -10.51 12.80 4.14
CA TYR A 207 -10.61 13.96 5.02
C TYR A 207 -9.58 13.85 6.15
N PHE A 208 -8.92 14.96 6.43
CA PHE A 208 -8.03 15.13 7.57
C PHE A 208 -8.25 16.51 8.18
N SER A 209 -7.74 16.73 9.38
CA SER A 209 -7.78 18.05 9.98
C SER A 209 -6.39 18.64 10.12
N VAL A 210 -6.31 19.97 10.01
CA VAL A 210 -5.09 20.73 10.32
C VAL A 210 -5.44 21.78 11.35
N SER A 211 -4.62 21.85 12.39
CA SER A 211 -4.71 22.89 13.42
C SER A 211 -3.39 23.65 13.52
N VAL A 212 -3.44 24.97 13.57
CA VAL A 212 -2.27 25.83 13.75
C VAL A 212 -2.49 26.73 14.97
N ASP A 213 -1.72 26.47 16.03
CA ASP A 213 -1.72 27.31 17.25
C ASP A 213 -0.59 28.33 17.16
N VAL A 214 -0.95 29.62 17.25
CA VAL A 214 0.00 30.74 17.27
C VAL A 214 -0.16 31.50 18.57
N ARG A 215 0.90 31.57 19.38
CA ARG A 215 0.89 32.27 20.68
C ARG A 215 2.24 32.87 20.98
N GLY A 216 2.28 34.18 21.22
CA GLY A 216 3.53 34.92 21.36
C GLY A 216 4.40 34.75 20.10
N ASP A 217 5.62 34.23 20.26
CA ASP A 217 6.55 33.91 19.16
C ASP A 217 6.45 32.47 18.66
N THR A 218 5.58 31.65 19.25
CA THR A 218 5.54 30.22 18.96
C THR A 218 4.45 29.87 17.98
N ILE A 219 4.80 29.08 16.97
CA ILE A 219 3.89 28.54 15.95
C ILE A 219 3.96 27.02 16.02
N ARG A 220 2.82 26.36 16.23
CA ARG A 220 2.71 24.88 16.24
C ARG A 220 1.67 24.43 15.24
N ALA A 221 2.05 23.48 14.39
CA ALA A 221 1.18 22.85 13.42
C ALA A 221 0.86 21.42 13.86
N TYR A 222 -0.41 21.05 13.75
CA TYR A 222 -0.94 19.74 14.08
C TYR A 222 -1.74 19.18 12.90
N MET A 223 -1.72 17.86 12.74
CA MET A 223 -2.57 17.14 11.80
C MET A 223 -3.28 16.02 12.55
N ASN A 224 -4.62 15.94 12.45
CA ASN A 224 -5.44 14.99 13.21
C ASN A 224 -5.15 14.99 14.73
N GLY A 225 -4.74 16.13 15.28
CA GLY A 225 -4.39 16.32 16.69
C GLY A 225 -2.94 16.00 17.05
N GLU A 226 -2.15 15.44 16.14
CA GLU A 226 -0.73 15.12 16.35
C GLU A 226 0.18 16.28 15.91
N LEU A 227 1.22 16.59 16.70
CA LEU A 227 2.16 17.67 16.40
C LEU A 227 3.03 17.29 15.19
N ILE A 228 2.91 18.04 14.09
CA ILE A 228 3.71 17.85 12.88
C ILE A 228 4.86 18.86 12.76
N GLY A 229 4.82 20.00 13.45
CA GLY A 229 5.93 20.95 13.39
C GLY A 229 5.82 22.09 14.38
N GLN A 230 6.97 22.68 14.73
CA GLN A 230 7.03 23.86 15.59
C GLN A 230 8.11 24.83 15.11
N ALA A 231 7.81 26.13 15.19
CA ALA A 231 8.76 27.21 14.96
C ALA A 231 8.67 28.27 16.05
N ILE A 232 9.75 29.05 16.22
CA ILE A 232 9.82 30.24 17.07
C ILE A 232 10.20 31.42 16.17
N ASP A 233 9.29 32.38 16.00
CA ASP A 233 9.47 33.57 15.17
C ASP A 233 8.46 34.66 15.57
N ASP A 234 8.91 35.90 15.71
CA ASP A 234 8.14 37.04 16.21
C ASP A 234 7.87 38.14 15.18
N THR A 235 8.17 37.88 13.90
CA THR A 235 8.05 38.87 12.80
C THR A 235 6.65 39.46 12.69
N TYR A 236 5.61 38.62 12.81
CA TYR A 236 4.22 39.08 12.82
C TYR A 236 3.58 38.70 14.15
N PRO A 237 3.20 39.67 15.01
CA PRO A 237 2.62 39.39 16.33
C PRO A 237 1.11 39.11 16.30
N ALA A 238 0.41 39.54 15.26
CA ALA A 238 -1.04 39.37 15.08
C ALA A 238 -1.38 39.36 13.59
N GLY A 239 -2.54 38.86 13.19
CA GLY A 239 -3.04 38.99 11.82
C GLY A 239 -4.13 37.97 11.48
N ARG A 240 -4.67 38.12 10.26
CA ARG A 240 -5.75 37.29 9.71
C ARG A 240 -5.37 35.83 9.50
N ILE A 241 -6.37 35.01 9.23
CA ILE A 241 -6.23 33.59 8.84
C ILE A 241 -6.43 33.42 7.34
N GLY A 242 -5.99 32.29 6.80
CA GLY A 242 -6.29 31.93 5.43
C GLY A 242 -6.15 30.45 5.14
N LEU A 243 -6.64 30.07 3.97
CA LEU A 243 -6.55 28.75 3.37
C LEU A 243 -5.73 28.88 2.10
N LEU A 244 -4.87 27.91 1.78
CA LEU A 244 -3.99 27.98 0.62
C LEU A 244 -4.05 26.71 -0.22
N SER A 245 -3.91 26.88 -1.54
CA SER A 245 -3.72 25.82 -2.52
C SER A 245 -2.56 26.21 -3.45
N TYR A 246 -1.70 25.24 -3.75
CA TYR A 246 -0.61 25.34 -4.71
C TYR A 246 -0.74 24.19 -5.69
N ALA A 247 -0.91 24.47 -6.98
CA ALA A 247 -1.10 23.47 -8.05
C ALA A 247 -2.24 22.45 -7.81
N ASN A 248 -3.05 22.67 -6.77
CA ASN A 248 -3.96 21.65 -6.27
C ASN A 248 -5.40 22.00 -6.66
N SER A 249 -5.84 21.41 -7.78
CA SER A 249 -7.19 21.57 -8.34
C SER A 249 -8.26 20.75 -7.62
N GLY A 250 -7.84 19.99 -6.59
CA GLY A 250 -8.66 19.10 -5.78
C GLY A 250 -8.75 19.50 -4.32
N ALA A 251 -8.28 20.70 -3.95
CA ALA A 251 -8.22 21.14 -2.56
C ALA A 251 -9.61 21.55 -2.09
N SER A 252 -10.07 20.92 -1.00
CA SER A 252 -11.32 21.25 -0.33
C SER A 252 -11.09 21.54 1.14
N PHE A 253 -11.87 22.48 1.67
CA PHE A 253 -11.82 22.95 3.04
C PHE A 253 -13.23 23.00 3.61
N ASP A 254 -13.36 22.63 4.88
CA ASP A 254 -14.61 22.64 5.62
C ASP A 254 -14.36 22.90 7.11
N ASP A 255 -15.41 23.25 7.85
CA ASP A 255 -15.40 23.44 9.31
C ASP A 255 -14.22 24.31 9.81
N VAL A 256 -14.02 25.51 9.22
CA VAL A 256 -12.97 26.45 9.61
C VAL A 256 -13.33 27.12 10.94
N LEU A 257 -12.58 26.83 11.99
CA LEU A 257 -12.82 27.32 13.35
C LEU A 257 -11.59 28.00 13.93
N VAL A 258 -11.75 29.23 14.41
CA VAL A 258 -10.71 29.95 15.17
C VAL A 258 -11.13 30.08 16.63
N THR A 259 -10.26 29.67 17.56
CA THR A 259 -10.52 29.73 19.00
C THR A 259 -9.47 30.54 19.77
N ARG A 260 -9.90 31.20 20.84
CA ARG A 260 -9.00 31.92 21.77
C ARG A 260 -8.10 30.97 22.54
N ASN A 261 -8.66 29.85 23.00
CA ASN A 261 -7.96 28.81 23.74
C ASN A 261 -7.50 27.69 22.79
N ILE A 262 -6.51 26.92 23.25
CA ILE A 262 -6.01 25.78 22.48
C ILE A 262 -7.14 24.75 22.33
N TYR A 263 -7.58 24.57 21.11
CA TYR A 263 -8.53 23.54 20.70
C TYR A 263 -8.04 22.95 19.38
N LEU A 264 -7.74 21.66 19.39
CA LEU A 264 -7.18 20.94 18.25
C LEU A 264 -8.23 19.98 17.69
N TYR A 265 -8.40 19.95 16.38
CA TYR A 265 -9.19 18.94 15.72
C TYR A 265 -8.46 17.60 15.78
N GLY A 266 -9.23 16.53 16.03
CA GLY A 266 -8.78 15.16 15.82
C GLY A 266 -9.00 14.71 14.38
N GLU A 267 -8.87 13.42 14.13
CA GLU A 267 -9.24 12.81 12.84
C GLU A 267 -10.76 13.01 12.57
N PRO A 268 -11.15 13.53 11.39
CA PRO A 268 -12.55 13.76 11.07
C PRO A 268 -13.30 12.45 10.81
N ASP A 269 -14.51 12.30 11.38
CA ASP A 269 -15.40 11.16 11.12
C ASP A 269 -16.19 11.36 9.81
N ARG A 270 -15.47 11.43 8.69
CA ARG A 270 -16.06 11.66 7.36
C ARG A 270 -15.43 10.72 6.33
N ARG A 271 -16.26 9.97 5.62
CA ARG A 271 -15.82 9.10 4.53
C ARG A 271 -16.02 9.76 3.19
N VAL A 272 -15.06 9.59 2.30
CA VAL A 272 -15.22 9.94 0.89
C VAL A 272 -16.12 8.92 0.22
N VAL A 273 -17.14 9.40 -0.50
CA VAL A 273 -17.94 8.58 -1.39
C VAL A 273 -17.60 8.98 -2.81
N TYR A 274 -17.05 8.04 -3.57
CA TYR A 274 -16.81 8.22 -5.00
C TYR A 274 -18.09 7.90 -5.78
N PRO A 275 -18.52 8.78 -6.71
CA PRO A 275 -19.78 8.62 -7.41
C PRO A 275 -19.76 7.35 -8.28
N VAL A 276 -20.87 6.62 -8.26
CA VAL A 276 -21.09 5.45 -9.10
C VAL A 276 -21.76 5.89 -10.40
N THR A 277 -21.07 5.75 -11.53
CA THR A 277 -21.58 6.20 -12.83
C THR A 277 -22.03 5.05 -13.73
N HIS A 278 -21.65 3.82 -13.41
CA HIS A 278 -21.98 2.62 -14.18
C HIS A 278 -22.19 1.40 -13.27
N ASN A 279 -22.88 0.37 -13.77
CA ASN A 279 -22.88 -0.93 -13.12
C ASN A 279 -21.54 -1.63 -13.38
N ARG A 280 -20.90 -2.12 -12.32
CA ARG A 280 -19.68 -2.95 -12.40
C ARG A 280 -20.07 -4.41 -12.26
N LYS A 281 -19.64 -5.23 -13.22
CA LYS A 281 -19.80 -6.70 -13.16
C LYS A 281 -19.03 -7.30 -11.98
N PRO A 282 -19.40 -8.50 -11.52
CA PRO A 282 -18.71 -9.11 -10.39
C PRO A 282 -17.25 -9.42 -10.70
N TYR A 283 -16.41 -9.26 -9.69
CA TYR A 283 -15.01 -9.61 -9.73
C TYR A 283 -14.60 -10.30 -8.44
N VAL A 284 -13.64 -11.22 -8.55
CA VAL A 284 -13.15 -12.03 -7.44
C VAL A 284 -11.77 -11.52 -7.02
N GLN A 285 -11.59 -11.26 -5.72
CA GLN A 285 -10.33 -10.78 -5.15
C GLN A 285 -10.02 -11.49 -3.84
N GLN A 286 -8.78 -11.37 -3.37
CA GLN A 286 -8.36 -11.87 -2.07
C GLN A 286 -8.76 -13.32 -1.83
N VAL A 287 -8.49 -14.16 -2.82
CA VAL A 287 -8.76 -15.59 -2.68
C VAL A 287 -7.60 -16.21 -1.92
N GLY A 288 -7.91 -16.69 -0.72
CA GLY A 288 -7.02 -17.50 0.11
C GLY A 288 -7.30 -18.99 -0.04
N THR A 289 -6.81 -19.77 0.92
CA THR A 289 -7.05 -21.21 1.01
C THR A 289 -8.49 -21.52 1.45
N GLU A 290 -9.05 -20.69 2.34
CA GLU A 290 -10.36 -20.91 2.96
C GLU A 290 -11.34 -19.74 2.77
N ASP A 291 -10.96 -18.71 2.01
CA ASP A 291 -11.77 -17.52 1.83
C ASP A 291 -11.63 -16.86 0.46
N ALA A 292 -12.58 -15.97 0.16
CA ALA A 292 -12.58 -15.13 -1.02
C ALA A 292 -13.45 -13.89 -0.82
N TRP A 293 -13.14 -12.80 -1.54
CA TRP A 293 -14.02 -11.65 -1.68
C TRP A 293 -14.66 -11.63 -3.07
N ILE A 294 -15.97 -11.45 -3.09
CA ILE A 294 -16.74 -11.22 -4.33
C ILE A 294 -17.33 -9.82 -4.24
N SER A 295 -16.98 -8.98 -5.21
CA SER A 295 -17.37 -7.57 -5.24
C SER A 295 -18.02 -7.20 -6.57
N TRP A 296 -18.93 -6.23 -6.55
CA TRP A 296 -19.55 -5.63 -7.75
C TRP A 296 -20.17 -4.28 -7.38
N GLN A 297 -20.73 -3.57 -8.36
CA GLN A 297 -21.31 -2.25 -8.14
C GLN A 297 -22.60 -2.08 -8.94
N SER A 298 -23.60 -1.44 -8.33
CA SER A 298 -24.86 -1.09 -8.97
C SER A 298 -25.13 0.41 -8.91
N LEU A 299 -25.82 0.92 -9.93
CA LEU A 299 -26.30 2.31 -9.96
C LEU A 299 -27.28 2.59 -8.83
N ASP A 300 -28.19 1.66 -8.53
CA ASP A 300 -29.15 1.81 -7.45
C ASP A 300 -28.55 1.33 -6.12
N ALA A 301 -28.86 2.02 -5.02
CA ALA A 301 -28.52 1.55 -3.69
C ALA A 301 -29.45 0.41 -3.28
N VAL A 302 -28.95 -0.83 -3.34
CA VAL A 302 -29.74 -2.05 -3.08
C VAL A 302 -28.97 -3.01 -2.18
N VAL A 303 -29.64 -4.04 -1.65
CA VAL A 303 -28.93 -5.13 -0.98
C VAL A 303 -28.25 -6.00 -2.02
N GLY A 304 -26.96 -6.23 -1.86
CA GLY A 304 -26.22 -7.19 -2.67
C GLY A 304 -26.39 -8.60 -2.12
N ARG A 305 -26.56 -9.60 -2.98
CA ARG A 305 -26.66 -11.01 -2.60
C ARG A 305 -25.76 -11.88 -3.47
N ILE A 306 -25.11 -12.87 -2.87
CA ILE A 306 -24.42 -13.94 -3.60
C ILE A 306 -25.05 -15.30 -3.30
N GLU A 307 -25.03 -16.18 -4.29
CA GLU A 307 -25.29 -17.61 -4.17
C GLU A 307 -23.99 -18.34 -4.56
N ILE A 308 -23.51 -19.27 -3.76
CA ILE A 308 -22.22 -19.95 -3.99
C ILE A 308 -22.27 -21.44 -3.60
N GLY A 309 -21.55 -22.28 -4.35
CA GLY A 309 -21.48 -23.73 -4.14
C GLY A 309 -20.36 -24.39 -4.95
N VAL A 310 -20.13 -25.68 -4.73
CA VAL A 310 -19.09 -26.46 -5.45
C VAL A 310 -19.62 -27.10 -6.74
N GLU A 311 -20.93 -27.08 -6.94
CA GLU A 311 -21.59 -27.58 -8.14
C GLU A 311 -22.19 -26.42 -8.94
N LYS A 312 -22.03 -26.45 -10.26
CA LYS A 312 -22.60 -25.44 -11.14
C LYS A 312 -24.13 -25.48 -11.04
N ASP A 313 -24.74 -24.30 -10.88
CA ASP A 313 -26.19 -24.11 -10.77
C ASP A 313 -26.85 -24.79 -9.56
N SER A 314 -26.05 -25.24 -8.58
CA SER A 314 -26.50 -25.84 -7.31
C SER A 314 -25.73 -25.21 -6.15
N TYR A 315 -26.29 -24.13 -5.62
CA TYR A 315 -25.63 -23.29 -4.61
C TYR A 315 -26.00 -23.75 -3.19
N SER A 316 -24.99 -23.98 -2.36
CA SER A 316 -25.17 -24.46 -0.98
C SER A 316 -25.25 -23.33 0.04
N ARG A 317 -24.82 -22.11 -0.33
CA ARG A 317 -24.79 -20.94 0.55
C ARG A 317 -25.35 -19.71 -0.15
N VAL A 318 -26.05 -18.90 0.63
CA VAL A 318 -26.54 -17.57 0.23
C VAL A 318 -26.04 -16.56 1.25
N LEU A 319 -25.41 -15.48 0.79
CA LEU A 319 -24.86 -14.41 1.63
C LEU A 319 -25.34 -13.06 1.11
N SER A 320 -25.38 -12.03 1.96
CA SER A 320 -25.86 -10.69 1.57
C SER A 320 -25.07 -9.58 2.25
N THR A 321 -25.06 -8.40 1.64
CA THR A 321 -24.47 -7.19 2.23
C THR A 321 -25.25 -6.75 3.46
N GLN A 322 -24.58 -6.03 4.36
CA GLN A 322 -25.23 -5.38 5.50
C GLN A 322 -25.92 -4.10 5.02
N GLY A 323 -27.22 -4.20 4.73
CA GLY A 323 -28.01 -3.08 4.23
C GLY A 323 -27.84 -2.80 2.73
N SER A 324 -28.46 -1.71 2.28
CA SER A 324 -28.44 -1.28 0.88
C SER A 324 -27.25 -0.36 0.58
N GLY A 325 -26.64 -0.53 -0.58
CA GLY A 325 -25.57 0.34 -1.07
C GLY A 325 -25.37 0.19 -2.58
N GLN A 326 -24.56 1.07 -3.17
CA GLN A 326 -24.16 0.97 -4.57
C GLN A 326 -22.93 0.09 -4.76
N PHE A 327 -22.07 -0.02 -3.74
CA PHE A 327 -20.92 -0.92 -3.72
C PHE A 327 -21.25 -2.17 -2.91
N HIS A 328 -21.06 -3.33 -3.52
CA HIS A 328 -21.36 -4.62 -2.92
C HIS A 328 -20.08 -5.40 -2.72
N ARG A 329 -19.83 -5.84 -1.49
CA ARG A 329 -18.65 -6.63 -1.13
C ARG A 329 -19.07 -7.69 -0.15
N ILE A 330 -18.83 -8.95 -0.52
CA ILE A 330 -19.16 -10.07 0.35
C ILE A 330 -17.92 -10.94 0.53
N HIS A 331 -17.50 -11.06 1.80
CA HIS A 331 -16.50 -12.03 2.22
C HIS A 331 -17.15 -13.40 2.34
N VAL A 332 -16.57 -14.38 1.68
CA VAL A 332 -16.99 -15.79 1.77
C VAL A 332 -15.91 -16.57 2.47
N ASP A 333 -16.16 -16.91 3.73
CA ASP A 333 -15.26 -17.71 4.58
C ASP A 333 -15.59 -19.20 4.54
N GLY A 334 -14.75 -20.05 5.15
CA GLY A 334 -15.02 -21.49 5.31
C GLY A 334 -15.07 -22.27 3.99
N LEU A 335 -14.37 -21.78 2.97
CA LEU A 335 -14.13 -22.50 1.72
C LEU A 335 -13.12 -23.62 1.93
N GLN A 336 -13.14 -24.62 1.05
CA GLN A 336 -12.17 -25.70 1.05
C GLN A 336 -10.96 -25.31 0.19
N PRO A 337 -9.72 -25.65 0.59
CA PRO A 337 -8.53 -25.44 -0.24
C PRO A 337 -8.59 -26.16 -1.59
N ASP A 338 -7.90 -25.62 -2.60
CA ASP A 338 -7.78 -26.17 -3.95
C ASP A 338 -9.12 -26.54 -4.63
N THR A 339 -10.21 -25.85 -4.27
CA THR A 339 -11.57 -26.22 -4.66
C THR A 339 -12.17 -25.18 -5.59
N ARG A 340 -12.84 -25.66 -6.66
CA ARG A 340 -13.59 -24.78 -7.56
C ARG A 340 -14.95 -24.46 -6.96
N TYR A 341 -15.26 -23.16 -6.88
CA TYR A 341 -16.56 -22.66 -6.45
C TYR A 341 -17.25 -21.93 -7.59
N TYR A 342 -18.53 -22.24 -7.78
CA TYR A 342 -19.43 -21.54 -8.70
C TYR A 342 -20.24 -20.53 -7.91
N TYR A 343 -20.45 -19.34 -8.48
CA TYR A 343 -21.20 -18.29 -7.82
C TYR A 343 -22.08 -17.48 -8.77
N ARG A 344 -23.15 -16.91 -8.21
CA ARG A 344 -24.00 -15.88 -8.84
C ARG A 344 -24.19 -14.71 -7.90
N VAL A 345 -24.30 -13.51 -8.46
CA VAL A 345 -24.53 -12.27 -7.73
C VAL A 345 -25.84 -11.60 -8.17
N TYR A 346 -26.46 -10.88 -7.24
CA TYR A 346 -27.69 -10.14 -7.44
C TYR A 346 -27.58 -8.74 -6.86
N SER A 347 -28.14 -7.76 -7.55
CA SER A 347 -28.37 -6.41 -7.03
C SER A 347 -29.87 -6.26 -6.77
N GLY A 348 -30.28 -6.32 -5.51
CA GLY A 348 -31.67 -6.56 -5.14
C GLY A 348 -32.14 -7.92 -5.68
N ASP A 349 -33.20 -7.92 -6.48
CA ASP A 349 -33.73 -9.14 -7.11
C ASP A 349 -33.21 -9.35 -8.54
N ILE A 350 -32.36 -8.45 -9.05
CA ILE A 350 -31.84 -8.49 -10.41
C ILE A 350 -30.54 -9.32 -10.44
N PRO A 351 -30.48 -10.44 -11.18
CA PRO A 351 -29.24 -11.18 -11.37
C PRO A 351 -28.24 -10.35 -12.19
N VAL A 352 -26.99 -10.27 -11.72
CA VAL A 352 -25.92 -9.50 -12.39
C VAL A 352 -24.93 -10.42 -13.14
N SER A 353 -24.97 -11.73 -12.85
CA SER A 353 -24.07 -12.75 -13.40
C SER A 353 -24.78 -14.03 -13.86
N ASP A 354 -24.21 -14.70 -14.86
CA ASP A 354 -24.76 -15.94 -15.44
C ASP A 354 -24.28 -17.24 -14.76
N GLY A 355 -23.47 -17.14 -13.70
CA GLY A 355 -22.90 -18.29 -12.98
C GLY A 355 -21.42 -18.52 -13.30
N TYR A 356 -20.55 -17.74 -12.67
CA TYR A 356 -19.09 -17.78 -12.85
C TYR A 356 -18.43 -18.74 -11.84
N SER A 357 -17.12 -18.96 -11.98
CA SER A 357 -16.37 -19.77 -11.02
C SER A 357 -14.98 -19.24 -10.78
N PHE A 358 -14.46 -19.48 -9.58
CA PHE A 358 -13.05 -19.29 -9.22
C PHE A 358 -12.53 -20.53 -8.49
N LYS A 359 -11.22 -20.60 -8.26
CA LYS A 359 -10.59 -21.68 -7.50
C LYS A 359 -9.85 -21.10 -6.28
N THR A 360 -10.06 -21.69 -5.11
CA THR A 360 -9.32 -21.33 -3.90
C THR A 360 -7.86 -21.76 -4.00
N ALA A 361 -6.99 -21.06 -3.27
CA ALA A 361 -5.58 -21.42 -3.20
C ALA A 361 -5.42 -22.83 -2.60
N PRO A 362 -4.47 -23.63 -3.08
CA PRO A 362 -4.11 -24.88 -2.43
C PRO A 362 -3.29 -24.62 -1.16
N GLU A 363 -3.28 -25.60 -0.25
CA GLU A 363 -2.38 -25.59 0.89
C GLU A 363 -0.91 -25.77 0.44
N PRO A 364 0.07 -25.23 1.19
CA PRO A 364 1.48 -25.46 0.93
C PRO A 364 1.80 -26.96 0.85
N GLY A 365 2.52 -27.37 -0.19
CA GLY A 365 2.86 -28.76 -0.44
C GLY A 365 1.74 -29.65 -0.99
N GLN A 366 0.48 -29.20 -1.05
CA GLN A 366 -0.64 -29.98 -1.60
C GLN A 366 -0.46 -30.26 -3.10
N ARG A 367 0.07 -29.27 -3.83
CA ARG A 367 0.34 -29.33 -5.27
C ARG A 367 1.78 -28.92 -5.58
N ASN A 368 2.23 -29.28 -6.77
CA ASN A 368 3.54 -28.89 -7.29
C ASN A 368 3.44 -28.14 -8.61
N GLU A 369 2.24 -27.81 -9.10
CA GLU A 369 2.05 -27.11 -10.37
C GLU A 369 1.14 -25.90 -10.19
N TYR A 370 1.60 -24.75 -10.69
CA TYR A 370 0.93 -23.46 -10.60
C TYR A 370 1.15 -22.68 -11.89
N SER A 371 0.19 -21.86 -12.30
CA SER A 371 0.40 -20.87 -13.35
C SER A 371 -0.32 -19.59 -13.01
N PHE A 372 0.24 -18.45 -13.38
CA PHE A 372 -0.39 -17.14 -13.19
C PHE A 372 0.13 -16.15 -14.21
N PHE A 373 -0.66 -15.10 -14.46
CA PHE A 373 -0.27 -13.99 -15.31
C PHE A 373 0.35 -12.85 -14.51
N VAL A 374 1.19 -12.05 -15.16
CA VAL A 374 1.75 -10.80 -14.64
C VAL A 374 1.52 -9.70 -15.68
N LEU A 375 1.02 -8.55 -15.27
CA LEU A 375 0.70 -7.41 -16.13
C LEU A 375 1.10 -6.11 -15.42
N GLY A 376 1.52 -5.09 -16.15
CA GLY A 376 1.75 -3.75 -15.60
C GLY A 376 1.26 -2.69 -16.58
N ASP A 377 1.00 -1.49 -16.08
CA ASP A 377 0.93 -0.28 -16.93
C ASP A 377 -0.13 -0.37 -18.06
N SER A 378 -1.25 -1.01 -17.72
CA SER A 378 -2.26 -1.36 -18.72
C SER A 378 -3.28 -0.24 -18.92
N GLY A 379 -3.62 0.49 -17.84
CA GLY A 379 -4.83 1.29 -17.61
C GLY A 379 -5.09 2.52 -18.50
N THR A 380 -4.92 2.41 -19.81
CA THR A 380 -5.04 3.51 -20.77
C THR A 380 -6.38 3.58 -21.48
N GLY A 381 -7.12 2.48 -21.55
CA GLY A 381 -8.36 2.38 -22.32
C GLY A 381 -8.17 2.20 -23.84
N ASN A 382 -6.94 2.07 -24.32
CA ASN A 382 -6.61 2.13 -25.75
C ASN A 382 -6.64 0.75 -26.45
N ASP A 383 -6.42 0.74 -27.78
CA ASP A 383 -6.43 -0.49 -28.58
C ASP A 383 -5.26 -1.43 -28.25
N ASN A 384 -4.11 -0.91 -27.81
CA ASN A 384 -2.96 -1.74 -27.42
C ASN A 384 -3.29 -2.55 -26.16
N GLN A 385 -3.88 -1.91 -25.15
CA GLN A 385 -4.35 -2.58 -23.95
C GLN A 385 -5.37 -3.67 -24.27
N ARG A 386 -6.36 -3.36 -25.13
CA ARG A 386 -7.37 -4.33 -25.56
C ARG A 386 -6.75 -5.51 -26.30
N ALA A 387 -5.72 -5.28 -27.12
CA ALA A 387 -5.00 -6.34 -27.83
C ALA A 387 -4.22 -7.26 -26.86
N VAL A 388 -3.57 -6.70 -25.84
CA VAL A 388 -2.94 -7.47 -24.74
C VAL A 388 -4.01 -8.30 -24.01
N ARG A 389 -5.12 -7.68 -23.62
CA ARG A 389 -6.27 -8.36 -22.97
C ARG A 389 -6.81 -9.50 -23.81
N ASP A 390 -7.03 -9.29 -25.10
CA ASP A 390 -7.56 -10.31 -26.03
C ASP A 390 -6.60 -11.50 -26.14
N GLN A 391 -5.29 -11.26 -26.09
CA GLN A 391 -4.32 -12.34 -26.04
C GLN A 391 -4.31 -13.04 -24.67
N MET A 392 -4.45 -12.32 -23.55
CA MET A 392 -4.57 -12.94 -22.22
C MET A 392 -5.80 -13.88 -22.15
N VAL A 393 -6.93 -13.47 -22.71
CA VAL A 393 -8.13 -14.31 -22.81
C VAL A 393 -7.84 -15.59 -23.61
N ARG A 394 -7.22 -15.48 -24.80
CA ARG A 394 -6.81 -16.64 -25.60
C ARG A 394 -5.81 -17.54 -24.86
N ALA A 395 -4.81 -16.93 -24.21
CA ALA A 395 -3.77 -17.60 -23.45
C ALA A 395 -4.33 -18.32 -22.22
N SER A 396 -5.41 -17.83 -21.60
CA SER A 396 -6.04 -18.48 -20.46
C SER A 396 -6.51 -19.91 -20.75
N GLY A 397 -6.94 -20.18 -21.99
CA GLY A 397 -7.32 -21.51 -22.46
C GLY A 397 -6.15 -22.48 -22.67
N THR A 398 -4.92 -21.96 -22.73
CA THR A 398 -3.69 -22.75 -22.95
C THR A 398 -2.89 -22.92 -21.67
N TYR A 399 -2.68 -21.82 -20.93
CA TYR A 399 -1.83 -21.78 -19.76
C TYR A 399 -2.58 -22.08 -18.46
N HIS A 400 -3.92 -21.95 -18.47
CA HIS A 400 -4.78 -22.16 -17.30
C HIS A 400 -4.29 -21.42 -16.04
N PRO A 401 -4.07 -20.10 -16.12
CA PRO A 401 -3.63 -19.31 -14.98
C PRO A 401 -4.65 -19.37 -13.84
N GLU A 402 -4.14 -19.47 -12.62
CA GLU A 402 -4.94 -19.53 -11.40
C GLU A 402 -5.27 -18.13 -10.85
N PHE A 403 -4.42 -17.13 -11.14
CA PHE A 403 -4.60 -15.73 -10.76
C PHE A 403 -3.78 -14.78 -11.66
N LEU A 404 -3.99 -13.47 -11.49
CA LEU A 404 -3.26 -12.38 -12.12
C LEU A 404 -2.52 -11.54 -11.06
N ILE A 405 -1.28 -11.16 -11.33
CA ILE A 405 -0.57 -10.08 -10.63
C ILE A 405 -0.59 -8.84 -11.54
N HIS A 406 -1.01 -7.69 -11.03
CA HIS A 406 -0.81 -6.40 -11.68
C HIS A 406 0.23 -5.58 -10.91
N VAL A 407 1.27 -5.10 -11.57
CA VAL A 407 2.41 -4.41 -10.92
C VAL A 407 2.25 -2.89 -10.85
N GLY A 408 1.02 -2.39 -10.69
CA GLY A 408 0.73 -0.96 -10.59
C GLY A 408 0.39 -0.28 -11.91
N ASP A 409 -0.06 0.96 -11.81
CA ASP A 409 -0.67 1.77 -12.87
C ASP A 409 -1.81 1.03 -13.56
N VAL A 410 -2.75 0.60 -12.71
CA VAL A 410 -4.03 0.04 -13.13
C VAL A 410 -4.86 1.09 -13.86
N HIS A 411 -4.61 2.37 -13.57
CA HIS A 411 -5.14 3.51 -14.29
C HIS A 411 -4.00 4.49 -14.67
N GLN A 412 -3.71 4.64 -15.96
CA GLN A 412 -2.60 5.44 -16.50
C GLN A 412 -2.91 6.93 -16.66
N GLY A 413 -4.10 7.38 -16.28
CA GLY A 413 -4.44 8.81 -16.11
C GLY A 413 -4.16 9.31 -14.70
N ASN A 414 -5.17 9.85 -14.01
CA ASN A 414 -5.05 10.42 -12.65
C ASN A 414 -5.47 9.47 -11.51
N GLY A 415 -5.79 8.20 -11.78
CA GLY A 415 -6.16 7.24 -10.74
C GLY A 415 -7.58 7.39 -10.19
N ALA A 416 -8.48 8.10 -10.90
CA ALA A 416 -9.84 8.39 -10.42
C ALA A 416 -10.94 7.46 -10.93
N ALA A 417 -10.77 6.79 -12.08
CA ALA A 417 -11.87 6.12 -12.80
C ALA A 417 -11.50 4.73 -13.36
N TYR A 418 -11.39 3.72 -12.50
CA TYR A 418 -10.96 2.37 -12.89
C TYR A 418 -11.97 1.59 -13.75
N ASP A 419 -13.24 2.02 -13.80
CA ASP A 419 -14.27 1.31 -14.55
C ASP A 419 -13.97 1.26 -16.06
N GLU A 420 -13.61 2.40 -16.64
CA GLU A 420 -13.42 2.55 -18.10
C GLU A 420 -12.14 1.89 -18.60
N VAL A 421 -11.11 1.85 -17.75
CA VAL A 421 -9.76 1.41 -18.13
C VAL A 421 -9.36 0.05 -17.57
N TYR A 422 -10.09 -0.48 -16.58
CA TYR A 422 -9.75 -1.76 -15.98
C TYR A 422 -10.97 -2.69 -15.89
N PHE A 423 -11.99 -2.34 -15.11
CA PHE A 423 -13.09 -3.27 -14.85
C PHE A 423 -13.87 -3.65 -16.11
N GLN A 424 -14.16 -2.71 -17.01
CA GLN A 424 -14.83 -3.00 -18.28
C GLN A 424 -13.92 -3.73 -19.29
N ILE A 425 -12.62 -3.44 -19.29
CA ILE A 425 -11.68 -4.03 -20.26
C ILE A 425 -11.40 -5.49 -19.92
N TYR A 426 -11.15 -5.79 -18.65
CA TYR A 426 -10.82 -7.12 -18.17
C TYR A 426 -12.02 -7.90 -17.63
N GLU A 427 -13.25 -7.41 -17.83
CA GLU A 427 -14.50 -7.98 -17.29
C GLU A 427 -14.54 -9.52 -17.33
N GLU A 428 -14.29 -10.12 -18.50
CA GLU A 428 -14.32 -11.57 -18.71
C GLU A 428 -13.34 -12.34 -17.82
N LEU A 429 -12.15 -11.76 -17.60
CA LEU A 429 -11.11 -12.35 -16.75
C LEU A 429 -11.43 -12.13 -15.27
N LEU A 430 -11.80 -10.91 -14.87
CA LEU A 430 -11.99 -10.55 -13.44
C LEU A 430 -13.15 -11.31 -12.79
N GLN A 431 -14.13 -11.75 -13.58
CA GLN A 431 -15.25 -12.61 -13.13
C GLN A 431 -14.82 -14.02 -12.72
N GLN A 432 -13.61 -14.47 -13.09
CA GLN A 432 -13.22 -15.88 -12.92
C GLN A 432 -11.79 -16.04 -12.38
N MET A 433 -10.95 -15.03 -12.56
CA MET A 433 -9.54 -15.03 -12.23
C MET A 433 -9.32 -14.05 -11.07
N PRO A 434 -8.97 -14.56 -9.87
CA PRO A 434 -8.49 -13.73 -8.78
C PRO A 434 -7.31 -12.89 -9.23
N PHE A 435 -7.20 -11.68 -8.68
CA PHE A 435 -6.10 -10.78 -9.02
C PHE A 435 -5.57 -10.04 -7.80
N PHE A 436 -4.26 -9.78 -7.84
CA PHE A 436 -3.49 -9.10 -6.82
C PHE A 436 -2.79 -7.90 -7.45
N LEU A 437 -2.90 -6.74 -6.83
CA LEU A 437 -2.47 -5.46 -7.39
C LEU A 437 -1.40 -4.80 -6.52
N ALA A 438 -0.37 -4.27 -7.15
CA ALA A 438 0.43 -3.18 -6.61
C ALA A 438 -0.19 -1.82 -6.99
N ILE A 439 0.17 -0.77 -6.26
CA ILE A 439 -0.19 0.62 -6.58
C ILE A 439 0.97 1.23 -7.38
N GLY A 440 0.67 1.83 -8.53
CA GLY A 440 1.62 2.65 -9.29
C GLY A 440 1.42 4.14 -9.05
N ASN A 441 2.32 4.98 -9.59
CA ASN A 441 2.26 6.42 -9.32
C ASN A 441 0.98 7.05 -9.87
N HIS A 442 0.50 6.62 -11.03
CA HIS A 442 -0.73 7.15 -11.60
C HIS A 442 -1.97 6.81 -10.75
N ASP A 443 -1.94 5.68 -10.04
CA ASP A 443 -3.01 5.29 -9.13
C ASP A 443 -3.07 6.22 -7.89
N THR A 444 -1.99 6.95 -7.58
CA THR A 444 -1.90 7.84 -6.40
C THR A 444 -2.29 9.29 -6.63
N TYR A 445 -2.34 9.74 -7.89
CA TYR A 445 -2.55 11.15 -8.22
C TYR A 445 -3.87 11.71 -7.70
N THR A 446 -4.92 10.89 -7.65
CA THR A 446 -6.18 11.28 -7.01
C THR A 446 -6.20 10.82 -5.56
N ASP A 447 -6.25 11.80 -4.65
CA ASP A 447 -6.53 11.59 -3.22
C ASP A 447 -5.63 10.50 -2.59
N ASN A 448 -4.34 10.50 -2.96
CA ASN A 448 -3.34 9.53 -2.52
C ASN A 448 -3.81 8.07 -2.61
N ALA A 449 -4.32 7.66 -3.76
CA ALA A 449 -4.85 6.33 -4.05
C ALA A 449 -6.15 5.96 -3.31
N ALA A 450 -6.86 6.92 -2.71
CA ALA A 450 -8.16 6.64 -2.11
C ALA A 450 -9.18 6.00 -3.09
N PRO A 451 -9.30 6.39 -4.37
CA PRO A 451 -10.20 5.70 -5.30
C PRO A 451 -9.77 4.24 -5.52
N PHE A 452 -8.47 3.97 -5.64
CA PHE A 452 -7.92 2.61 -5.74
C PHE A 452 -8.31 1.77 -4.51
N LEU A 453 -8.02 2.29 -3.31
CA LEU A 453 -8.31 1.62 -2.04
C LEU A 453 -9.83 1.50 -1.77
N ASN A 454 -10.63 2.35 -2.41
CA ASN A 454 -12.07 2.27 -2.40
C ASN A 454 -12.62 1.26 -3.39
N ASP A 455 -12.00 1.02 -4.55
CA ASP A 455 -12.50 0.12 -5.60
C ASP A 455 -12.01 -1.32 -5.45
N PHE A 456 -10.78 -1.49 -4.99
CA PHE A 456 -10.15 -2.80 -4.84
C PHE A 456 -10.14 -3.25 -3.38
N VAL A 457 -10.44 -4.53 -3.15
CA VAL A 457 -10.22 -5.18 -1.87
C VAL A 457 -8.80 -5.74 -1.88
N THR A 458 -7.91 -5.11 -1.14
CA THR A 458 -6.55 -5.61 -0.85
C THR A 458 -6.50 -6.25 0.54
N PRO A 459 -5.58 -7.20 0.81
CA PRO A 459 -5.51 -7.80 2.13
C PRO A 459 -4.95 -6.76 3.10
N ARG A 460 -5.70 -6.48 4.17
CA ARG A 460 -5.35 -5.51 5.22
C ARG A 460 -4.64 -6.15 6.41
N THR A 461 -4.13 -7.36 6.24
CA THR A 461 -3.60 -8.23 7.31
C THR A 461 -2.44 -7.59 8.07
N TYR A 462 -1.67 -6.69 7.43
CA TYR A 462 -0.45 -6.12 8.01
C TYR A 462 -0.44 -4.59 8.08
N HIS A 463 -1.20 -3.91 7.22
CA HIS A 463 -1.36 -2.46 7.26
C HIS A 463 -2.84 -2.12 7.11
N PRO A 464 -3.40 -1.22 7.95
CA PRO A 464 -4.82 -0.88 7.95
C PRO A 464 -5.33 -0.42 6.57
N ASP A 465 -4.46 0.17 5.76
CA ASP A 465 -4.83 0.74 4.46
C ASP A 465 -4.72 -0.24 3.29
N GLY A 466 -4.06 -1.40 3.45
CA GLY A 466 -3.97 -2.44 2.41
C GLY A 466 -3.09 -2.07 1.19
N ARG A 467 -2.17 -1.12 1.31
CA ARG A 467 -1.28 -0.66 0.22
C ARG A 467 -0.16 -1.65 -0.10
N TYR A 468 0.35 -2.33 0.92
CA TYR A 468 1.35 -3.40 0.83
C TYR A 468 0.90 -4.60 1.66
N TYR A 469 1.26 -5.80 1.22
CA TYR A 469 0.74 -7.03 1.80
C TYR A 469 1.48 -8.27 1.31
N ALA A 470 1.32 -9.38 2.01
CA ALA A 470 1.83 -10.69 1.59
C ALA A 470 0.70 -11.72 1.63
N HIS A 471 0.76 -12.68 0.72
CA HIS A 471 -0.19 -13.79 0.67
C HIS A 471 0.50 -15.07 0.17
N GLN A 472 -0.10 -16.21 0.50
CA GLN A 472 0.43 -17.53 0.13
C GLN A 472 -0.51 -18.20 -0.87
N TRP A 473 0.07 -18.74 -1.94
CA TRP A 473 -0.64 -19.54 -2.93
C TRP A 473 0.07 -20.88 -3.09
N GLY A 474 -0.31 -21.87 -2.29
CA GLY A 474 0.41 -23.15 -2.18
C GLY A 474 1.89 -22.97 -1.86
N ASP A 475 2.76 -23.45 -2.74
CA ASP A 475 4.22 -23.35 -2.62
C ASP A 475 4.79 -21.96 -3.02
N VAL A 476 3.95 -20.96 -3.32
CA VAL A 476 4.38 -19.63 -3.76
C VAL A 476 4.04 -18.59 -2.69
N TYR A 477 5.05 -17.90 -2.17
CA TYR A 477 4.88 -16.77 -1.27
C TYR A 477 5.02 -15.46 -2.06
N LEU A 478 3.96 -14.66 -2.04
CA LEU A 478 3.78 -13.46 -2.85
C LEU A 478 3.81 -12.24 -1.94
N ILE A 479 4.69 -11.28 -2.22
CA ILE A 479 4.84 -10.06 -1.43
C ILE A 479 4.67 -8.84 -2.35
N ASN A 480 3.68 -8.01 -2.05
CA ASN A 480 3.42 -6.71 -2.68
C ASN A 480 4.03 -5.57 -1.85
N LEU A 481 4.64 -4.58 -2.51
CA LEU A 481 5.04 -3.31 -1.91
C LEU A 481 4.43 -2.12 -2.68
N ASP A 482 4.13 -1.04 -1.98
CA ASP A 482 3.78 0.26 -2.56
C ASP A 482 5.01 1.17 -2.56
N THR A 483 5.51 1.50 -3.76
CA THR A 483 6.70 2.33 -3.93
C THR A 483 6.40 3.82 -4.06
N ASN A 484 5.17 4.24 -3.76
CA ASN A 484 4.74 5.64 -3.73
C ASN A 484 4.69 6.24 -2.33
N ILE A 485 4.70 5.39 -1.31
CA ILE A 485 4.95 5.74 0.09
C ILE A 485 6.31 5.16 0.47
N PRO A 486 7.00 5.67 1.49
CA PRO A 486 8.32 5.17 1.82
C PRO A 486 8.37 3.71 2.20
N PHE A 487 9.52 3.17 1.81
CA PHE A 487 9.94 1.78 1.90
C PHE A 487 11.44 1.70 2.21
N ASP A 488 12.06 2.83 2.55
CA ASP A 488 13.46 2.90 2.94
C ASP A 488 13.68 2.31 4.34
N ARG A 489 14.95 2.05 4.68
CA ARG A 489 15.30 1.39 5.93
C ARG A 489 14.77 2.15 7.15
N GLY A 490 13.88 1.50 7.90
CA GLY A 490 13.29 2.05 9.13
C GLY A 490 11.81 2.39 8.98
N SER A 491 11.31 2.54 7.75
CA SER A 491 9.87 2.67 7.47
C SER A 491 9.09 1.43 7.90
N ASP A 492 7.79 1.61 8.15
CA ASP A 492 6.88 0.51 8.49
C ASP A 492 6.82 -0.55 7.38
N GLN A 493 6.83 -0.12 6.13
CA GLN A 493 6.85 -1.02 4.98
C GLN A 493 8.16 -1.81 4.87
N TYR A 494 9.31 -1.22 5.17
CA TYR A 494 10.58 -1.95 5.22
C TYR A 494 10.55 -3.03 6.32
N ASN A 495 10.03 -2.68 7.50
CA ASN A 495 9.89 -3.63 8.61
C ASN A 495 8.93 -4.78 8.23
N PHE A 496 7.80 -4.45 7.62
CA PHE A 496 6.86 -5.43 7.05
C PHE A 496 7.55 -6.39 6.07
N LEU A 497 8.37 -5.87 5.15
CA LEU A 497 9.11 -6.72 4.21
C LEU A 497 10.06 -7.67 4.94
N VAL A 498 10.82 -7.17 5.92
CA VAL A 498 11.74 -7.99 6.72
C VAL A 498 10.99 -9.08 7.48
N GLU A 499 9.85 -8.74 8.07
CA GLU A 499 8.99 -9.69 8.79
C GLU A 499 8.40 -10.74 7.84
N SER A 500 7.91 -10.32 6.68
CA SER A 500 7.38 -11.20 5.64
C SER A 500 8.43 -12.17 5.11
N LEU A 501 9.66 -11.71 4.88
CA LEU A 501 10.77 -12.55 4.42
C LEU A 501 11.28 -13.52 5.50
N ARG A 502 10.97 -13.26 6.78
CA ARG A 502 11.29 -14.14 7.92
C ARG A 502 10.11 -15.02 8.35
N SER A 503 8.96 -14.89 7.70
CA SER A 503 7.74 -15.51 8.18
C SER A 503 7.78 -17.05 7.99
N PRO A 504 7.12 -17.82 8.87
CA PRO A 504 6.96 -19.26 8.67
C PRO A 504 6.28 -19.60 7.33
N GLN A 505 5.35 -18.76 6.86
CA GLN A 505 4.68 -18.92 5.57
C GLN A 505 5.68 -18.85 4.42
N ARG A 506 6.63 -17.90 4.47
CA ARG A 506 7.71 -17.82 3.50
C ARG A 506 8.62 -19.05 3.59
N GLU A 507 8.99 -19.48 4.79
CA GLU A 507 9.88 -20.66 4.99
C GLU A 507 9.25 -21.97 4.48
N GLN A 508 7.93 -22.11 4.56
CA GLN A 508 7.18 -23.25 4.04
C GLN A 508 7.00 -23.20 2.52
N SER A 509 7.15 -22.02 1.92
CA SER A 509 6.97 -21.81 0.49
C SER A 509 8.25 -22.12 -0.26
N ARG A 510 8.11 -22.76 -1.42
CA ARG A 510 9.25 -23.09 -2.28
C ARG A 510 9.72 -21.89 -3.08
N TRP A 511 8.80 -21.03 -3.50
CA TRP A 511 9.06 -19.88 -4.36
C TRP A 511 8.72 -18.60 -3.61
N THR A 512 9.61 -17.62 -3.64
CA THR A 512 9.36 -16.27 -3.12
C THR A 512 9.34 -15.29 -4.29
N VAL A 513 8.18 -14.68 -4.52
CA VAL A 513 7.92 -13.73 -5.61
C VAL A 513 7.58 -12.38 -5.00
N LEU A 514 8.31 -11.35 -5.39
CA LEU A 514 8.01 -9.96 -5.02
C LEU A 514 7.46 -9.21 -6.23
N TYR A 515 6.57 -8.26 -5.98
CA TYR A 515 6.10 -7.36 -7.01
C TYR A 515 5.77 -5.98 -6.42
N PHE A 516 6.10 -4.93 -7.17
CA PHE A 516 5.85 -3.53 -6.84
C PHE A 516 6.10 -2.67 -8.06
N HIS A 517 5.68 -1.40 -8.06
CA HIS A 517 5.65 -0.62 -9.29
C HIS A 517 7.04 -0.19 -9.82
N HIS A 518 7.80 0.63 -9.09
CA HIS A 518 9.02 1.25 -9.61
C HIS A 518 10.24 0.30 -9.61
N PRO A 519 10.84 -0.06 -10.77
CA PRO A 519 11.98 -0.97 -10.82
C PRO A 519 13.27 -0.39 -10.24
N PRO A 520 14.21 -1.24 -9.78
CA PRO A 520 15.53 -0.78 -9.36
C PRO A 520 16.35 -0.21 -10.52
N TYR A 521 16.24 -0.78 -11.73
CA TYR A 521 16.99 -0.36 -12.92
C TYR A 521 16.03 -0.25 -14.10
N SER A 522 16.31 0.66 -15.03
CA SER A 522 15.60 0.73 -16.31
C SER A 522 16.52 1.20 -17.45
N GLU A 523 16.61 0.36 -18.48
CA GLU A 523 17.30 0.65 -19.75
C GLU A 523 16.51 1.58 -20.66
N TYR A 524 15.18 1.53 -20.57
CA TYR A 524 14.28 2.44 -21.27
C TYR A 524 14.06 3.72 -20.45
N TRP A 525 13.49 4.75 -21.08
CA TRP A 525 13.27 6.07 -20.51
C TRP A 525 14.58 6.83 -20.17
N PRO A 526 15.17 7.59 -21.12
CA PRO A 526 16.47 8.26 -20.95
C PRO A 526 16.57 9.22 -19.74
N ALA A 527 15.44 9.74 -19.25
CA ALA A 527 15.41 10.67 -18.12
C ALA A 527 15.42 9.99 -16.74
N TRP A 528 15.17 8.68 -16.66
CA TRP A 528 15.06 7.96 -15.39
C TRP A 528 15.79 6.61 -15.45
N GLU A 529 16.63 6.30 -14.44
CA GLU A 529 17.48 5.11 -14.49
C GLU A 529 16.97 3.93 -13.65
N GLY A 530 15.85 4.11 -12.94
CA GLY A 530 15.42 3.20 -11.86
C GLY A 530 15.57 3.78 -10.46
N SER A 531 14.90 3.16 -9.49
CA SER A 531 14.86 3.62 -8.09
C SER A 531 16.13 3.32 -7.30
N MET A 532 16.85 4.37 -6.90
CA MET A 532 18.03 4.26 -6.04
C MET A 532 17.70 3.74 -4.64
N THR A 533 16.52 4.03 -4.10
CA THR A 533 16.10 3.52 -2.78
C THR A 533 15.88 2.01 -2.83
N VAL A 534 15.27 1.47 -3.90
CA VAL A 534 15.12 0.02 -4.09
C VAL A 534 16.50 -0.64 -4.12
N ARG A 535 17.46 -0.07 -4.88
CA ARG A 535 18.84 -0.58 -4.95
C ARG A 535 19.53 -0.61 -3.60
N ARG A 536 19.42 0.50 -2.85
CA ARG A 536 20.15 0.69 -1.59
C ARG A 536 19.57 -0.15 -0.45
N ASP A 537 18.25 -0.20 -0.33
CA ASP A 537 17.58 -0.68 0.87
C ASP A 537 16.89 -2.03 0.67
N LEU A 538 16.21 -2.25 -0.46
CA LEU A 538 15.40 -3.46 -0.67
C LEU A 538 16.20 -4.60 -1.29
N MET A 539 17.00 -4.33 -2.33
CA MET A 539 17.80 -5.37 -3.00
C MET A 539 18.68 -6.18 -2.05
N PRO A 540 19.38 -5.60 -1.04
CA PRO A 540 20.13 -6.39 -0.07
C PRO A 540 19.28 -7.41 0.69
N LEU A 541 18.00 -7.12 0.96
CA LEU A 541 17.08 -8.07 1.55
C LEU A 541 16.71 -9.17 0.56
N PHE A 542 16.45 -8.81 -0.70
CA PHE A 542 16.11 -9.80 -1.73
C PHE A 542 17.22 -10.84 -1.90
N GLU A 543 18.47 -10.38 -1.91
CA GLU A 543 19.65 -11.23 -1.96
C GLU A 543 19.83 -12.04 -0.68
N GLN A 544 19.74 -11.40 0.49
CA GLN A 544 19.90 -12.06 1.80
C GLN A 544 18.91 -13.21 1.98
N TYR A 545 17.67 -13.02 1.56
CA TYR A 545 16.61 -14.02 1.70
C TYR A 545 16.39 -14.84 0.43
N ALA A 546 17.26 -14.74 -0.58
CA ALA A 546 17.18 -15.51 -1.82
C ALA A 546 15.77 -15.45 -2.47
N VAL A 547 15.27 -14.23 -2.69
CA VAL A 547 14.07 -13.99 -3.51
C VAL A 547 14.31 -14.53 -4.92
N ASP A 548 13.31 -15.20 -5.49
CA ASP A 548 13.48 -15.87 -6.78
C ASP A 548 13.31 -14.90 -7.96
N VAL A 549 12.24 -14.10 -7.91
CA VAL A 549 11.92 -13.12 -8.95
C VAL A 549 11.22 -11.90 -8.35
N VAL A 550 11.53 -10.74 -8.92
CA VAL A 550 10.92 -9.45 -8.63
C VAL A 550 10.29 -8.93 -9.92
N PHE A 551 8.99 -8.62 -9.88
CA PHE A 551 8.26 -8.03 -10.99
C PHE A 551 7.98 -6.55 -10.76
N ASN A 552 8.22 -5.73 -11.78
CA ASN A 552 8.04 -4.29 -11.77
C ASN A 552 7.33 -3.79 -13.02
N GLY A 553 6.73 -2.60 -12.93
CA GLY A 553 6.11 -1.87 -14.05
C GLY A 553 6.83 -0.57 -14.33
N HIS A 554 6.08 0.53 -14.44
CA HIS A 554 6.50 1.93 -14.51
C HIS A 554 7.21 2.32 -15.82
N THR A 555 8.27 1.60 -16.15
CA THR A 555 8.91 1.73 -17.45
C THR A 555 8.11 0.93 -18.46
N HIS A 556 7.60 1.59 -19.50
CA HIS A 556 6.78 0.97 -20.53
C HIS A 556 7.61 0.20 -21.55
N SER A 557 8.18 -0.92 -21.11
CA SER A 557 8.97 -1.85 -21.89
C SER A 557 8.95 -3.25 -21.25
N TYR A 558 9.62 -4.20 -21.89
CA TYR A 558 10.03 -5.45 -21.25
C TYR A 558 11.53 -5.41 -20.96
N GLU A 559 11.95 -5.71 -19.73
CA GLU A 559 13.36 -5.86 -19.37
C GLU A 559 13.57 -7.10 -18.47
N TYR A 560 14.69 -7.79 -18.65
CA TYR A 560 15.09 -8.95 -17.84
C TYR A 560 16.57 -8.90 -17.48
N GLY A 561 16.85 -8.98 -16.17
CA GLY A 561 18.20 -9.08 -15.64
C GLY A 561 18.31 -9.99 -14.42
N GLU A 562 19.55 -10.36 -14.08
CA GLU A 562 19.86 -11.17 -12.89
C GLU A 562 21.00 -10.53 -12.09
N ILE A 563 20.80 -10.38 -10.79
CA ILE A 563 21.82 -9.92 -9.84
C ILE A 563 21.82 -10.87 -8.65
N ASN A 564 22.99 -11.45 -8.34
CA ASN A 564 23.22 -12.28 -7.16
C ASN A 564 22.17 -13.42 -6.97
N GLY A 565 21.66 -13.97 -8.08
CA GLY A 565 20.68 -15.05 -8.11
C GLY A 565 19.21 -14.61 -8.09
N VAL A 566 18.93 -13.31 -7.92
CA VAL A 566 17.58 -12.72 -7.98
C VAL A 566 17.30 -12.26 -9.41
N ARG A 567 16.14 -12.64 -9.96
CA ARG A 567 15.70 -12.19 -11.29
C ARG A 567 14.86 -10.93 -11.15
N TYR A 568 15.13 -9.94 -11.98
CA TYR A 568 14.37 -8.70 -12.06
C TYR A 568 13.71 -8.64 -13.43
N VAL A 569 12.40 -8.41 -13.43
CA VAL A 569 11.59 -8.35 -14.65
C VAL A 569 10.79 -7.05 -14.63
N VAL A 570 11.05 -6.18 -15.60
CA VAL A 570 10.18 -5.04 -15.92
C VAL A 570 9.15 -5.52 -16.92
N THR A 571 7.86 -5.33 -16.62
CA THR A 571 6.72 -5.80 -17.41
C THR A 571 5.67 -4.71 -17.62
N GLY A 572 6.13 -3.50 -17.96
CA GLY A 572 5.26 -2.32 -18.17
C GLY A 572 4.66 -2.20 -19.57
N GLY A 573 4.60 -3.30 -20.33
CA GLY A 573 4.08 -3.32 -21.70
C GLY A 573 2.57 -3.56 -21.79
N GLY A 574 1.78 -3.31 -20.74
CA GLY A 574 0.37 -3.71 -20.72
C GLY A 574 -0.58 -2.85 -21.55
N GLY A 575 -0.16 -1.67 -22.02
CA GLY A 575 -0.98 -0.79 -22.86
C GLY A 575 -0.52 0.66 -22.92
N GLY A 576 0.24 1.13 -21.92
CA GLY A 576 0.92 2.43 -21.88
C GLY A 576 1.83 2.67 -23.08
N ASN A 577 2.01 3.93 -23.49
CA ASN A 577 2.91 4.25 -24.60
C ASN A 577 4.33 3.76 -24.30
N LEU A 578 4.91 2.95 -25.19
CA LEU A 578 6.23 2.37 -24.97
C LEU A 578 7.32 3.44 -24.88
N ASP A 579 8.20 3.28 -23.91
CA ASP A 579 9.29 4.20 -23.67
C ASP A 579 10.40 4.04 -24.71
N PRO A 580 11.13 5.12 -25.05
CA PRO A 580 12.30 5.02 -25.89
C PRO A 580 13.48 4.41 -25.12
N TYR A 581 14.31 3.64 -25.81
CA TYR A 581 15.56 3.12 -25.27
C TYR A 581 16.48 4.26 -24.81
N GLY A 582 17.14 4.10 -23.66
CA GLY A 582 17.97 5.13 -23.05
C GLY A 582 19.41 4.73 -22.76
N ARG A 583 19.64 3.57 -22.14
CA ARG A 583 20.95 3.17 -21.61
C ARG A 583 21.11 1.66 -21.49
N ASP A 584 22.33 1.20 -21.25
CA ASP A 584 22.65 -0.20 -20.97
C ASP A 584 23.00 -0.40 -19.48
N PHE A 585 22.58 -1.55 -18.95
CA PHE A 585 23.06 -2.08 -17.68
C PHE A 585 23.64 -3.48 -17.86
N ALA A 586 24.88 -3.71 -17.41
CA ALA A 586 25.59 -4.97 -17.64
C ALA A 586 24.90 -6.25 -17.09
N HIS A 587 23.94 -6.11 -16.17
CA HIS A 587 23.17 -7.22 -15.61
C HIS A 587 21.84 -7.48 -16.32
N VAL A 588 21.38 -6.54 -17.15
CA VAL A 588 20.21 -6.71 -18.02
C VAL A 588 20.67 -7.49 -19.24
N SER A 589 20.04 -8.63 -19.46
CA SER A 589 20.44 -9.60 -20.48
C SER A 589 19.48 -9.63 -21.67
N PHE A 590 18.27 -9.07 -21.49
CA PHE A 590 17.30 -8.90 -22.56
C PHE A 590 16.43 -7.68 -22.24
N SER A 591 16.15 -6.86 -23.24
CA SER A 591 15.21 -5.75 -23.12
C SER A 591 14.60 -5.41 -24.48
N ASP A 592 13.32 -5.03 -24.52
CA ASP A 592 12.59 -4.73 -25.76
C ASP A 592 11.43 -3.74 -25.51
N ALA A 593 11.23 -2.80 -26.43
CA ALA A 593 10.07 -1.92 -26.43
C ALA A 593 8.88 -2.66 -27.07
N VAL A 594 8.14 -3.40 -26.23
CA VAL A 594 7.08 -4.28 -26.71
C VAL A 594 5.88 -4.32 -25.77
N PHE A 595 4.68 -4.31 -26.35
CA PHE A 595 3.46 -4.63 -25.61
C PHE A 595 3.43 -6.12 -25.28
N HIS A 596 3.15 -6.46 -24.03
CA HIS A 596 3.16 -7.85 -23.58
C HIS A 596 2.45 -8.03 -22.23
N PHE A 597 2.28 -9.29 -21.86
CA PHE A 597 2.04 -9.72 -20.48
C PHE A 597 2.97 -10.89 -20.16
N GLY A 598 3.24 -11.10 -18.88
CA GLY A 598 4.03 -12.22 -18.39
C GLY A 598 3.17 -13.44 -18.08
N VAL A 599 3.73 -14.62 -18.34
CA VAL A 599 3.16 -15.92 -17.96
C VAL A 599 4.17 -16.65 -17.10
N VAL A 600 3.78 -16.97 -15.87
CA VAL A 600 4.59 -17.81 -14.97
C VAL A 600 4.01 -19.21 -14.93
N GLN A 601 4.89 -20.21 -15.02
CA GLN A 601 4.55 -21.62 -14.88
C GLN A 601 5.52 -22.28 -13.90
N ILE A 602 5.01 -22.83 -12.81
CA ILE A 602 5.80 -23.54 -11.81
C ILE A 602 5.48 -25.03 -11.91
N ARG A 603 6.53 -25.86 -11.94
CA ARG A 603 6.46 -27.31 -11.86
C ARG A 603 7.54 -27.84 -10.93
N GLY A 604 7.16 -28.06 -9.68
CA GLY A 604 8.04 -28.49 -8.61
C GLY A 604 9.17 -27.49 -8.39
N ASN A 605 10.39 -27.89 -8.75
CA ASN A 605 11.61 -27.09 -8.57
C ASN A 605 11.96 -26.21 -9.77
N ARG A 606 11.12 -26.21 -10.81
CA ARG A 606 11.25 -25.33 -11.96
C ARG A 606 10.21 -24.22 -11.90
N LEU A 607 10.65 -22.97 -12.01
CA LEU A 607 9.82 -21.81 -12.34
C LEU A 607 10.21 -21.36 -13.74
N GLY A 608 9.25 -21.35 -14.66
CA GLY A 608 9.39 -20.77 -16.00
C GLY A 608 8.64 -19.45 -16.11
N PHE A 609 9.16 -18.55 -16.92
CA PHE A 609 8.52 -17.29 -17.29
C PHE A 609 8.58 -17.10 -18.81
N GLU A 610 7.48 -16.60 -19.39
CA GLU A 610 7.38 -16.19 -20.79
C GLU A 610 6.76 -14.78 -20.87
N ALA A 611 7.38 -13.86 -21.61
CA ALA A 611 6.76 -12.60 -22.02
C ALA A 611 6.04 -12.81 -23.36
N VAL A 612 4.73 -12.62 -23.40
CA VAL A 612 3.88 -12.92 -24.56
C VAL A 612 3.29 -11.62 -25.13
N ASN A 613 3.53 -11.36 -26.42
CA ASN A 613 2.99 -10.18 -27.11
C ASN A 613 1.51 -10.37 -27.53
N PRO A 614 0.79 -9.33 -27.99
CA PRO A 614 -0.60 -9.43 -28.45
C PRO A 614 -0.85 -10.41 -29.62
N GLN A 615 0.19 -10.70 -30.42
CA GLN A 615 0.13 -11.67 -31.51
C GLN A 615 0.18 -13.13 -30.98
N GLY A 616 0.65 -13.32 -29.75
CA GLY A 616 0.83 -14.60 -29.09
C GLY A 616 2.24 -15.17 -29.21
N ASP A 617 3.20 -14.40 -29.70
CA ASP A 617 4.59 -14.79 -29.75
C ASP A 617 5.25 -14.61 -28.38
N VAL A 618 6.11 -15.55 -28.01
CA VAL A 618 6.98 -15.42 -26.83
C VAL A 618 8.17 -14.54 -27.22
N VAL A 619 8.19 -13.31 -26.71
CA VAL A 619 9.26 -12.33 -26.94
C VAL A 619 10.54 -12.75 -26.24
N HIS A 620 10.40 -13.22 -25.00
CA HIS A 620 11.52 -13.68 -24.17
C HIS A 620 11.02 -14.71 -23.16
N SER A 621 11.91 -15.60 -22.73
CA SER A 621 11.61 -16.60 -21.71
C SER A 621 12.84 -16.94 -20.88
N PHE A 622 12.64 -17.29 -19.61
CA PHE A 622 13.69 -17.82 -18.76
C PHE A 622 13.14 -18.92 -17.83
N SER A 623 14.04 -19.66 -17.18
CA SER A 623 13.66 -20.61 -16.14
C SER A 623 14.65 -20.64 -14.99
N ILE A 624 14.13 -20.81 -13.78
CA ILE A 624 14.89 -21.03 -12.55
C ILE A 624 14.73 -22.49 -12.15
N GLU A 625 15.85 -23.17 -11.89
CA GLU A 625 15.88 -24.56 -11.41
C GLU A 625 16.49 -24.59 -10.01
N LYS A 626 15.71 -25.04 -9.02
CA LYS A 626 16.21 -25.24 -7.65
C LYS A 626 16.79 -26.64 -7.50
N ASN A 627 18.12 -26.72 -7.35
CA ASN A 627 18.80 -27.97 -7.03
C ASN A 627 18.41 -28.43 -5.62
N THR A 628 17.93 -29.67 -5.50
CA THR A 628 17.58 -30.28 -4.21
C THR A 628 18.82 -30.65 -3.41
N THR A 629 19.48 -29.69 -2.79
CA THR A 629 20.21 -29.92 -1.53
C THR A 629 19.25 -29.63 -0.37
N SER A 630 18.28 -30.54 -0.23
CA SER A 630 17.37 -30.77 0.91
C SER A 630 17.20 -29.63 1.94
N LEU A 631 16.11 -28.87 1.80
CA LEU A 631 15.30 -28.51 2.97
C LEU A 631 14.18 -29.56 3.06
N PRO A 632 14.06 -30.34 4.15
CA PRO A 632 12.97 -31.28 4.31
C PRO A 632 11.64 -30.53 4.46
N ARG A 633 10.68 -30.88 3.60
CA ARG A 633 9.25 -30.58 3.79
C ARG A 633 8.74 -31.29 5.05
N GLY A 634 7.83 -30.65 5.78
CA GLY A 634 7.12 -31.22 6.91
C GLY A 634 6.22 -32.37 6.47
N ASP A 635 6.69 -33.61 6.64
CA ASP A 635 6.25 -34.52 7.69
C ASP A 635 6.87 -35.91 7.45
N ALA A 636 7.39 -36.50 8.54
CA ALA A 636 7.73 -37.92 8.68
C ALA A 636 8.97 -38.52 7.97
N ASP A 637 10.11 -37.80 7.91
CA ASP A 637 11.39 -38.50 7.99
C ASP A 637 12.32 -37.73 8.93
N LEU A 638 12.43 -38.22 10.17
CA LEU A 638 13.51 -37.78 11.08
C LEU A 638 14.84 -37.90 10.31
N PRO A 639 15.82 -37.01 10.53
CA PRO A 639 17.12 -37.12 9.89
C PRO A 639 17.62 -38.56 10.00
N ARG A 640 17.94 -39.24 8.90
CA ARG A 640 18.32 -40.68 8.95
C ARG A 640 19.66 -40.93 9.66
N GLY A 641 20.37 -39.87 10.04
CA GLY A 641 21.64 -39.92 10.76
C GLY A 641 22.08 -38.53 11.24
N LEU A 642 23.17 -38.51 12.00
CA LEU A 642 23.82 -37.29 12.47
C LEU A 642 24.35 -36.49 11.27
N GLN A 643 23.90 -35.25 11.11
CA GLN A 643 24.36 -34.36 10.03
C GLN A 643 24.87 -33.04 10.59
N LEU A 644 25.96 -32.54 10.04
CA LEU A 644 26.50 -31.20 10.30
C LEU A 644 26.51 -30.45 8.97
N TYR A 645 25.87 -29.29 8.90
CA TYR A 645 25.77 -28.48 7.68
C TYR A 645 26.89 -27.46 7.60
N GLN A 646 27.11 -26.92 6.40
CA GLN A 646 28.03 -25.80 6.21
C GLN A 646 27.52 -24.57 6.98
N ASN A 647 28.40 -23.90 7.73
CA ASN A 647 28.03 -22.69 8.45
C ASN A 647 27.63 -21.58 7.45
N THR A 648 26.68 -20.73 7.82
CA THR A 648 26.19 -19.63 6.98
C THR A 648 26.18 -18.32 7.76
N PRO A 649 26.81 -17.24 7.25
CA PRO A 649 27.64 -17.19 6.04
C PRO A 649 28.97 -17.97 6.19
N ASN A 650 29.61 -18.32 5.06
CA ASN A 650 31.00 -18.81 5.00
C ASN A 650 31.62 -18.41 3.63
N PRO A 651 32.62 -17.52 3.56
CA PRO A 651 33.34 -16.92 4.69
C PRO A 651 32.45 -16.02 5.55
N PHE A 652 32.82 -15.80 6.81
CA PHE A 652 32.01 -15.02 7.78
C PHE A 652 32.82 -13.92 8.46
N ASN A 653 32.12 -12.87 8.93
CA ASN A 653 32.70 -11.73 9.67
C ASN A 653 31.66 -11.03 10.56
N PRO A 654 31.83 -10.95 11.90
CA PRO A 654 32.55 -11.90 12.75
C PRO A 654 31.68 -13.10 13.15
N SER A 655 30.39 -13.12 12.77
CA SER A 655 29.42 -14.14 13.22
C SER A 655 28.95 -15.07 12.11
N THR A 656 28.69 -16.32 12.47
CA THR A 656 28.10 -17.34 11.58
C THR A 656 27.18 -18.26 12.36
N SER A 657 26.25 -18.92 11.67
CA SER A 657 25.37 -19.94 12.27
C SER A 657 25.79 -21.32 11.81
N ILE A 658 25.88 -22.26 12.75
CA ILE A 658 26.20 -23.67 12.52
C ILE A 658 24.92 -24.49 12.72
N THR A 659 24.41 -25.05 11.64
CA THR A 659 23.24 -25.92 11.65
C THR A 659 23.66 -27.39 11.69
N TYR A 660 22.94 -28.21 12.45
CA TYR A 660 23.11 -29.67 12.51
C TYR A 660 21.76 -30.37 12.70
N ALA A 661 21.67 -31.64 12.31
CA ALA A 661 20.47 -32.45 12.48
C ALA A 661 20.76 -33.72 13.29
N LEU A 662 19.81 -34.06 14.16
CA LEU A 662 19.85 -35.23 15.03
C LEU A 662 18.75 -36.23 14.65
N PRO A 663 19.10 -37.52 14.46
CA PRO A 663 18.12 -38.57 14.14
C PRO A 663 17.21 -38.91 15.33
N GLN A 664 17.74 -38.75 16.54
CA GLN A 664 17.06 -39.04 17.80
C GLN A 664 17.52 -38.07 18.88
N ARG A 665 16.86 -38.08 20.03
CA ARG A 665 17.32 -37.34 21.20
C ARG A 665 18.71 -37.82 21.61
N SER A 666 19.67 -36.92 21.78
CA SER A 666 21.04 -37.27 22.16
C SER A 666 21.72 -36.12 22.90
N HIS A 667 22.75 -36.46 23.69
CA HIS A 667 23.68 -35.46 24.19
C HIS A 667 24.51 -34.93 23.02
N VAL A 668 24.59 -33.61 22.87
CA VAL A 668 25.37 -33.00 21.79
C VAL A 668 26.35 -31.97 22.31
N THR A 669 27.56 -31.99 21.77
CA THR A 669 28.57 -30.95 22.01
C THR A 669 29.02 -30.37 20.67
N VAL A 670 28.91 -29.04 20.52
CA VAL A 670 29.41 -28.31 19.35
C VAL A 670 30.64 -27.49 19.76
N GLN A 671 31.78 -27.75 19.12
CA GLN A 671 33.06 -27.14 19.46
C GLN A 671 33.71 -26.50 18.24
N VAL A 672 34.53 -25.48 18.46
CA VAL A 672 35.32 -24.80 17.42
C VAL A 672 36.80 -24.94 17.74
N PHE A 673 37.62 -25.18 16.72
CA PHE A 673 39.07 -25.34 16.75
C PHE A 673 39.72 -24.41 15.72
N ASN A 674 40.93 -23.93 16.02
CA ASN A 674 41.73 -23.18 15.05
C ASN A 674 42.52 -24.13 14.11
N ALA A 675 43.22 -23.57 13.13
CA ALA A 675 44.01 -24.33 12.17
C ALA A 675 45.13 -25.22 12.79
N ALA A 676 45.58 -24.90 14.01
CA ALA A 676 46.56 -25.71 14.75
C ALA A 676 45.90 -26.86 15.56
N GLY A 677 44.58 -27.03 15.46
CA GLY A 677 43.82 -28.03 16.20
C GLY A 677 43.56 -27.67 17.67
N ARG A 678 43.88 -26.45 18.11
CA ARG A 678 43.58 -25.97 19.46
C ARG A 678 42.10 -25.58 19.54
N GLN A 679 41.40 -26.09 20.55
CA GLN A 679 40.01 -25.71 20.82
C GLN A 679 39.93 -24.23 21.19
N VAL A 680 39.06 -23.52 20.48
CA VAL A 680 38.79 -22.09 20.62
C VAL A 680 37.58 -21.86 21.52
N GLY A 681 36.58 -22.74 21.44
CA GLY A 681 35.39 -22.66 22.31
C GLY A 681 34.45 -23.84 22.15
N THR A 682 33.54 -23.99 23.10
CA THR A 682 32.37 -24.88 23.00
C THR A 682 31.14 -23.98 22.85
N LEU A 683 30.42 -24.10 21.73
CA LEU A 683 29.23 -23.30 21.43
C LEU A 683 27.98 -23.83 22.13
N TRP A 684 27.92 -25.15 22.30
CA TRP A 684 26.80 -25.81 22.97
C TRP A 684 27.27 -27.14 23.56
N SER A 685 26.73 -27.51 24.72
CA SER A 685 26.83 -28.87 25.27
C SER A 685 25.58 -29.19 26.08
N GLY A 686 24.84 -30.23 25.70
CA GLY A 686 23.62 -30.61 26.39
C GLY A 686 22.71 -31.53 25.58
N GLU A 687 21.63 -31.99 26.18
CA GLU A 687 20.60 -32.79 25.51
C GLU A 687 19.81 -31.96 24.47
N LYS A 688 19.60 -32.54 23.29
CA LYS A 688 18.71 -31.98 22.26
C LYS A 688 17.76 -33.07 21.73
N PRO A 689 16.49 -32.74 21.43
CA PRO A 689 15.58 -33.69 20.79
C PRO A 689 16.00 -33.99 19.35
N ALA A 690 15.41 -35.03 18.74
CA ALA A 690 15.53 -35.27 17.31
C ALA A 690 15.07 -34.05 16.50
N GLY A 691 15.70 -33.79 15.35
CA GLY A 691 15.38 -32.64 14.50
C GLY A 691 16.60 -31.76 14.18
N VAL A 692 16.36 -30.63 13.53
CA VAL A 692 17.38 -29.68 13.09
C VAL A 692 17.58 -28.60 14.17
N HIS A 693 18.84 -28.29 14.47
CA HIS A 693 19.25 -27.32 15.49
C HIS A 693 20.30 -26.37 14.92
N THR A 694 20.27 -25.12 15.38
CA THR A 694 21.24 -24.09 14.99
C THR A 694 21.91 -23.52 16.23
N VAL A 695 23.23 -23.32 16.16
CA VAL A 695 24.02 -22.62 17.17
C VAL A 695 24.81 -21.50 16.53
N ASN A 696 24.86 -20.34 17.18
CA ASN A 696 25.59 -19.19 16.67
C ASN A 696 27.03 -19.21 17.17
N PHE A 697 27.96 -18.79 16.30
CA PHE A 697 29.35 -18.57 16.64
C PHE A 697 29.71 -17.12 16.37
N ASP A 698 30.12 -16.41 17.43
CA ASP A 698 30.73 -15.08 17.35
C ASP A 698 32.25 -15.23 17.50
N ALA A 699 33.00 -14.84 16.47
CA ALA A 699 34.45 -14.88 16.42
C ALA A 699 35.12 -13.53 16.76
N ASN A 700 34.41 -12.63 17.45
CA ASN A 700 34.99 -11.41 17.99
C ASN A 700 36.24 -11.72 18.86
N GLY A 701 37.35 -11.06 18.54
CA GLY A 701 38.66 -11.30 19.17
C GLY A 701 39.52 -12.42 18.55
N LEU A 702 39.02 -13.20 17.59
CA LEU A 702 39.79 -14.24 16.90
C LEU A 702 40.47 -13.71 15.61
N ALA A 703 41.61 -14.29 15.21
CA ALA A 703 42.32 -13.89 13.99
C ALA A 703 41.68 -14.49 12.73
N SER A 704 41.71 -13.77 11.60
CA SER A 704 41.26 -14.28 10.30
C SER A 704 41.98 -15.59 9.94
N GLY A 705 41.27 -16.52 9.33
CA GLY A 705 41.83 -17.82 8.94
C GLY A 705 40.83 -18.96 9.01
N LEU A 706 41.37 -20.16 8.79
CA LEU A 706 40.60 -21.41 8.79
C LEU A 706 40.32 -21.87 10.22
N TYR A 707 39.05 -22.14 10.50
CA TYR A 707 38.58 -22.79 11.71
C TYR A 707 37.88 -24.10 11.35
N VAL A 708 37.83 -25.02 12.29
CA VAL A 708 37.10 -26.28 12.18
C VAL A 708 36.07 -26.33 13.29
N TYR A 709 34.81 -26.56 12.96
CA TYR A 709 33.77 -26.82 13.94
C TYR A 709 33.37 -28.29 13.89
N ARG A 710 33.06 -28.82 15.07
CA ARG A 710 32.85 -30.24 15.33
C ARG A 710 31.57 -30.42 16.11
N LEU A 711 30.76 -31.36 15.67
CA LEU A 711 29.60 -31.88 16.38
C LEU A 711 29.93 -33.26 16.92
N LEU A 712 29.77 -33.45 18.23
CA LEU A 712 29.86 -34.73 18.92
C LEU A 712 28.48 -35.12 19.41
N SER A 713 28.12 -36.39 19.25
CA SER A 713 26.93 -36.98 19.87
C SER A 713 27.16 -38.47 20.14
N ASP A 714 26.20 -39.12 20.80
CA ASP A 714 26.19 -40.57 21.01
C ASP A 714 26.22 -41.37 19.69
N GLN A 715 25.85 -40.74 18.57
CA GLN A 715 25.85 -41.34 17.23
C GLN A 715 27.18 -41.17 16.48
N GLY A 716 28.13 -40.42 17.03
CA GLY A 716 29.44 -40.19 16.44
C GLY A 716 29.84 -38.72 16.36
N MET A 717 30.87 -38.46 15.57
CA MET A 717 31.51 -37.15 15.46
C MET A 717 31.62 -36.73 14.00
N VAL A 718 31.13 -35.53 13.68
CA VAL A 718 31.23 -34.92 12.34
C VAL A 718 31.91 -33.56 12.49
N SER A 719 32.81 -33.21 11.56
CA SER A 719 33.50 -31.92 11.55
C SER A 719 33.42 -31.26 10.18
N ARG A 720 33.44 -29.94 10.16
CA ARG A 720 33.50 -29.10 8.94
C ARG A 720 34.40 -27.91 9.18
N SER A 721 34.83 -27.28 8.08
CA SER A 721 35.69 -26.10 8.12
C SER A 721 34.91 -24.83 7.80
N MET A 722 35.33 -23.72 8.38
CA MET A 722 34.79 -22.37 8.14
C MET A 722 35.93 -21.36 8.03
N LEU A 723 35.74 -20.32 7.22
CA LEU A 723 36.74 -19.28 6.95
C LEU A 723 36.28 -17.96 7.57
N LEU A 724 37.01 -17.49 8.58
CA LEU A 724 36.83 -16.16 9.14
C LEU A 724 37.64 -15.16 8.30
N ILE A 725 36.97 -14.15 7.77
CA ILE A 725 37.59 -13.02 7.08
C ILE A 725 37.32 -11.77 7.91
N ARG A 726 38.32 -10.93 8.09
CA ARG A 726 38.16 -9.59 8.66
C ARG A 726 38.52 -8.55 7.63
#